data_AF-A0A3A9EXW3-F1
#
_entry.id   AF-A0A3A9EXW3-F1
#
_cell.length_a   1.000
_cell.length_b   1.000
_cell.length_c   1.000
_cell.angle_alpha   90.00
_cell.angle_beta   90.00
_cell.angle_gamma   90.00
#
_symmetry.space_group_name_H-M   'P 1'
#
loop_
_entity.id
_entity.type
_entity.pdbx_description
1 polymer ?
#
loop_
_entity_poly.entity_id
_entity_poly.type
_entity_poly.pdbx_seq_one_letter_code
_entity_poly.pdbx_strand_id
1 'polypeptide(L)'
;MTDNKCSKRYKKPEDKLADILIYHKRKYIMPICLILYLALVLVSIVLTLGVAAYAGEEPPEVAKEIFRLSNMIYLLPGMAVLGIPALLIHILLGVGERRFLRVYRTLPETAKQKLFEAKFREHCPGNMKIYEAEGCFLFYDGYLLGMPQIVRTEDIVWGYLGRSDVSFPDREKNIVYSGVRFFFLCFYTKDGRRHRIFANVSYKDIVSWFTARCPRAILGYGREQRRRAEEIFRAEAERAASLFGEERDFYPARRKRAVAMAVGGSLMTVVLLTAGFGGWQYRNSEEYLYRKNMRQAESWYESGEFSRAYQAYYAAREIRKDDKEALKGMLLSSVETAKKDGYLDSIIRDYENLFYHQELFAEETDISGWYFECAEYYLMKDDPVGAAGLLERGIETFEKADAKGETAEAENGPARNEEIIGMMERKKEDILAHCRVAGVTEYLYGERREYKEYDEQGREVLHIRYPDRKCIWEYKNYDEAGNLTFVEKWEQKEGEKEKQKTEEEYLEYDEQGNLYYIVRYDTVRGRETYEMSRGYDEEGHQTYYLESYDGEIFTERQCCLRSDHMQIDREYTADCPVGEEPIYYIAQEWDEKGKLLRESYYSLFYSPEEIQAGEAAPLVQYDYAYDKNGNTVSISYISGSDGRRYQVYEREYDDRNNLIKEIYYEYGEEKNSFCETTVWKYNEEGVLLEKEVSTDGAWKGYAEHYAYDEAGNLIRRDYLDGDGSGFSVIKEYDILGNPIKEYRIEGGAETLPDDAEPEKEWEYQYRYLKKEE
;
A
#
# COMPACT_ATOMS: atom_id res chain seq x y z
N MET A 1 -81.21 -26.28 -68.17
CA MET A 1 -80.41 -26.84 -67.07
C MET A 1 -79.50 -25.74 -66.55
N THR A 2 -79.76 -25.31 -65.30
CA THR A 2 -78.87 -24.63 -64.32
C THR A 2 -78.03 -23.45 -64.85
N ASP A 3 -78.43 -22.18 -64.66
CA ASP A 3 -78.54 -21.43 -63.39
C ASP A 3 -77.25 -21.47 -62.54
N ASN A 4 -76.51 -20.35 -62.51
CA ASN A 4 -76.08 -19.79 -61.23
C ASN A 4 -75.71 -18.29 -61.33
N LYS A 5 -76.60 -17.47 -60.77
CA LYS A 5 -76.36 -16.08 -60.37
C LYS A 5 -75.20 -16.00 -59.38
N CYS A 6 -74.35 -14.98 -59.51
CA CYS A 6 -73.73 -14.36 -58.34
C CYS A 6 -73.90 -12.84 -58.42
N SER A 7 -74.95 -12.37 -57.75
CA SER A 7 -75.24 -10.98 -57.49
C SER A 7 -74.11 -10.33 -56.67
N LYS A 8 -73.30 -9.47 -57.29
CA LYS A 8 -72.52 -8.50 -56.52
C LYS A 8 -73.49 -7.43 -56.02
N ARG A 9 -73.86 -7.53 -54.74
CA ARG A 9 -74.52 -6.45 -53.98
C ARG A 9 -73.79 -5.13 -54.26
N TYR A 10 -74.46 -4.20 -54.92
CA TYR A 10 -73.99 -2.82 -55.03
C TYR A 10 -74.01 -2.22 -53.62
N LYS A 11 -72.84 -2.13 -52.99
CA LYS A 11 -72.67 -1.42 -51.71
C LYS A 11 -73.06 0.05 -51.89
N LYS A 12 -73.74 0.60 -50.87
CA LYS A 12 -74.21 2.01 -50.85
C LYS A 12 -73.02 2.97 -51.03
N PRO A 13 -73.21 4.18 -51.58
CA PRO A 13 -72.15 5.17 -51.80
C PRO A 13 -71.31 5.48 -50.55
N GLU A 14 -71.91 5.34 -49.37
CA GLU A 14 -71.29 5.56 -48.05
C GLU A 14 -70.17 4.55 -47.73
N ASP A 15 -70.32 3.28 -48.14
CA ASP A 15 -69.30 2.24 -47.94
C ASP A 15 -68.06 2.45 -48.82
N LYS A 16 -68.22 3.06 -50.00
CA LYS A 16 -67.12 3.35 -50.94
C LYS A 16 -66.24 4.51 -50.48
N LEU A 17 -66.77 5.37 -49.63
CA LEU A 17 -66.06 6.51 -49.05
C LEU A 17 -65.09 6.08 -47.94
N ALA A 18 -65.52 5.12 -47.11
CA ALA A 18 -64.72 4.54 -46.05
C ALA A 18 -63.46 3.85 -46.62
N ASP A 19 -63.58 3.07 -47.70
CA ASP A 19 -62.44 2.38 -48.31
C ASP A 19 -61.34 3.33 -48.82
N ILE A 20 -61.71 4.50 -49.33
CA ILE A 20 -60.76 5.51 -49.86
C ILE A 20 -60.01 6.22 -48.71
N LEU A 21 -60.68 6.52 -47.61
CA LEU A 21 -60.09 7.20 -46.45
C LEU A 21 -59.27 6.24 -45.57
N ILE A 22 -59.71 4.98 -45.45
CA ILE A 22 -59.02 3.93 -44.69
C ILE A 22 -57.70 3.51 -45.36
N TYR A 23 -57.67 3.44 -46.70
CA TYR A 23 -56.47 3.05 -47.45
C TYR A 23 -55.28 4.00 -47.18
N HIS A 24 -55.52 5.30 -47.00
CA HIS A 24 -54.46 6.28 -46.74
C HIS A 24 -54.01 6.34 -45.28
N LYS A 25 -54.87 5.99 -44.30
CA LYS A 25 -54.50 5.97 -42.87
C LYS A 25 -53.52 4.85 -42.49
N ARG A 26 -53.60 3.68 -43.15
CA ARG A 26 -52.79 2.50 -42.78
C ARG A 26 -51.44 2.35 -43.49
N LYS A 27 -51.24 2.97 -44.65
CA LYS A 27 -50.14 2.56 -45.55
C LYS A 27 -48.76 3.20 -45.29
N TYR A 28 -48.65 4.32 -44.55
CA TYR A 28 -47.39 5.09 -44.58
C TYR A 28 -46.79 5.61 -43.27
N ILE A 29 -47.51 5.62 -42.13
CA ILE A 29 -47.02 6.39 -40.97
C ILE A 29 -46.30 5.53 -39.93
N MET A 30 -46.95 4.49 -39.41
CA MET A 30 -46.38 3.72 -38.29
C MET A 30 -45.24 2.77 -38.69
N PRO A 31 -45.32 2.00 -39.80
CA PRO A 31 -44.28 1.03 -40.14
C PRO A 31 -42.95 1.71 -40.53
N ILE A 32 -43.03 2.83 -41.26
CA ILE A 32 -41.85 3.54 -41.76
C ILE A 32 -41.10 4.21 -40.61
N CYS A 33 -41.82 4.81 -39.65
CA CYS A 33 -41.22 5.38 -38.45
C CYS A 33 -40.58 4.30 -37.56
N LEU A 34 -41.20 3.12 -37.43
CA LEU A 34 -40.67 2.00 -36.65
C LEU A 34 -39.40 1.40 -37.28
N ILE A 35 -39.39 1.24 -38.61
CA ILE A 35 -38.23 0.70 -39.34
C ILE A 35 -37.03 1.65 -39.25
N LEU A 36 -37.26 2.96 -39.37
CA LEU A 36 -36.20 3.95 -39.22
C LEU A 36 -35.60 3.96 -37.80
N TYR A 37 -36.41 3.73 -36.77
CA TYR A 37 -35.94 3.61 -35.39
C TYR A 37 -35.05 2.38 -35.18
N LEU A 38 -35.50 1.21 -35.63
CA LEU A 38 -34.75 -0.06 -35.48
C LEU A 38 -33.40 -0.01 -36.22
N ALA A 39 -33.37 0.57 -37.42
CA ALA A 39 -32.13 0.72 -38.20
C ALA A 39 -31.09 1.60 -37.47
N LEU A 40 -31.55 2.64 -36.76
CA LEU A 40 -30.68 3.58 -36.06
C LEU A 40 -30.05 3.00 -34.80
N VAL A 41 -30.82 2.23 -34.03
CA VAL A 41 -30.32 1.51 -32.85
C VAL A 41 -29.27 0.48 -33.26
N LEU A 42 -29.53 -0.27 -34.34
CA LEU A 42 -28.61 -1.29 -34.86
C LEU A 42 -27.26 -0.69 -35.26
N VAL A 43 -27.26 0.42 -36.01
CA VAL A 43 -26.02 1.09 -36.46
C VAL A 43 -25.20 1.60 -35.28
N SER A 44 -25.84 2.14 -34.23
CA SER A 44 -25.12 2.59 -33.04
C SER A 44 -24.43 1.44 -32.32
N ILE A 45 -25.11 0.29 -32.14
CA ILE A 45 -24.55 -0.90 -31.48
C ILE A 45 -23.34 -1.43 -32.27
N VAL A 46 -23.47 -1.53 -33.59
CA VAL A 46 -22.39 -2.01 -34.48
C VAL A 46 -21.17 -1.10 -34.41
N LEU A 47 -21.36 0.23 -34.38
CA LEU A 47 -20.26 1.18 -34.27
C LEU A 47 -19.53 1.07 -32.92
N THR A 48 -20.26 0.94 -31.81
CA THR A 48 -19.64 0.80 -30.47
C THR A 48 -18.86 -0.50 -30.35
N LEU A 49 -19.42 -1.62 -30.83
CA LEU A 49 -18.70 -2.91 -30.86
C LEU A 49 -17.49 -2.88 -31.78
N GLY A 50 -17.56 -2.17 -32.92
CA GLY A 50 -16.43 -2.00 -33.83
C GLY A 50 -15.29 -1.19 -33.22
N VAL A 51 -15.59 -0.16 -32.41
CA VAL A 51 -14.58 0.63 -31.69
C VAL A 51 -13.92 -0.18 -30.57
N ALA A 52 -14.69 -1.03 -29.87
CA ALA A 52 -14.16 -1.92 -28.83
C ALA A 52 -13.28 -3.03 -29.42
N ALA A 53 -13.69 -3.65 -30.54
CA ALA A 53 -12.88 -4.64 -31.24
C ALA A 53 -11.55 -4.05 -31.76
N TYR A 54 -11.57 -2.80 -32.25
CA TYR A 54 -10.35 -2.08 -32.64
C TYR A 54 -9.43 -1.78 -31.45
N ALA A 55 -9.95 -1.73 -30.23
CA ALA A 55 -9.19 -1.53 -29.00
C ALA A 55 -8.66 -2.85 -28.39
N GLY A 56 -8.86 -4.00 -29.05
CA GLY A 56 -8.34 -5.30 -28.59
C GLY A 56 -9.18 -5.95 -27.49
N GLU A 57 -10.48 -5.64 -27.44
CA GLU A 57 -11.39 -6.22 -26.47
C GLU A 57 -12.35 -7.24 -27.08
N GLU A 58 -12.78 -8.20 -26.26
CA GLU A 58 -13.74 -9.20 -26.68
C GLU A 58 -15.15 -8.60 -26.79
N PRO A 59 -15.75 -8.57 -28.01
CA PRO A 59 -17.08 -7.99 -28.25
C PRO A 59 -18.23 -8.50 -27.35
N PRO A 60 -18.25 -9.78 -26.89
CA PRO A 60 -19.31 -10.29 -26.02
C PRO A 60 -19.35 -9.63 -24.63
N GLU A 61 -18.21 -9.25 -24.07
CA GLU A 61 -18.15 -8.65 -22.72
C GLU A 61 -18.63 -7.20 -22.75
N VAL A 62 -18.20 -6.45 -23.75
CA VAL A 62 -18.64 -5.06 -24.00
C VAL A 62 -20.14 -5.01 -24.29
N ALA A 63 -20.69 -6.02 -24.98
CA ALA A 63 -22.12 -6.13 -25.20
C ALA A 63 -22.91 -6.28 -23.88
N LYS A 64 -22.44 -7.10 -22.93
CA LYS A 64 -23.11 -7.27 -21.62
C LYS A 64 -23.23 -5.96 -20.84
N GLU A 65 -22.24 -5.07 -20.98
CA GLU A 65 -22.18 -3.82 -20.24
C GLU A 65 -23.04 -2.70 -20.86
N ILE A 66 -23.12 -2.64 -22.20
CA ILE A 66 -24.02 -1.73 -22.92
C ILE A 66 -25.50 -2.01 -22.56
N PHE A 67 -25.87 -3.27 -22.33
CA PHE A 67 -27.24 -3.67 -22.01
C PHE A 67 -27.57 -3.68 -20.50
N ARG A 68 -26.72 -3.14 -19.62
CA ARG A 68 -27.08 -2.93 -18.21
C ARG A 68 -28.22 -1.90 -18.08
N LEU A 69 -29.16 -2.18 -17.17
CA LEU A 69 -30.43 -1.43 -17.00
C LEU A 69 -30.24 0.08 -16.79
N SER A 70 -29.14 0.49 -16.14
CA SER A 70 -28.76 1.89 -15.91
C SER A 70 -28.48 2.67 -17.20
N ASN A 71 -27.97 2.00 -18.24
CA ASN A 71 -27.60 2.61 -19.51
C ASN A 71 -28.79 2.70 -20.49
N MET A 72 -29.84 1.90 -20.30
CA MET A 72 -31.07 1.95 -21.12
C MET A 72 -31.89 3.24 -20.94
N ILE A 73 -31.76 3.94 -19.81
CA ILE A 73 -32.51 5.17 -19.52
C ILE A 73 -32.18 6.28 -20.55
N TYR A 74 -30.99 6.26 -21.14
CA TYR A 74 -30.53 7.26 -22.11
C TYR A 74 -31.04 7.04 -23.55
N LEU A 75 -31.76 5.94 -23.83
CA LEU A 75 -32.46 5.70 -25.11
C LEU A 75 -33.85 6.38 -25.17
N LEU A 76 -34.42 6.77 -24.03
CA LEU A 76 -35.74 7.42 -23.92
C LEU A 76 -35.84 8.77 -24.65
N PRO A 77 -34.85 9.68 -24.59
CA PRO A 77 -34.89 10.94 -25.34
C PRO A 77 -34.95 10.74 -26.86
N GLY A 78 -34.34 9.68 -27.38
CA GLY A 78 -34.40 9.30 -28.80
C GLY A 78 -35.84 8.97 -29.26
N MET A 79 -36.69 8.47 -28.36
CA MET A 79 -38.10 8.22 -28.66
C MET A 79 -38.93 9.52 -28.75
N ALA A 80 -38.59 10.55 -27.97
CA ALA A 80 -39.31 11.83 -27.97
C ALA A 80 -39.10 12.64 -29.25
N VAL A 81 -37.89 12.58 -29.84
CA VAL A 81 -37.53 13.33 -31.06
C VAL A 81 -38.27 12.81 -32.31
N LEU A 82 -38.67 11.54 -32.33
CA LEU A 82 -39.39 10.92 -33.45
C LEU A 82 -40.92 11.02 -33.35
N GLY A 83 -41.47 11.21 -32.14
CA GLY A 83 -42.92 11.35 -31.92
C GLY A 83 -43.51 12.63 -32.52
N ILE A 84 -42.74 13.73 -32.51
CA ILE A 84 -43.19 15.05 -32.98
C ILE A 84 -43.45 15.08 -34.49
N PRO A 85 -42.55 14.57 -35.37
CA PRO A 85 -42.83 14.46 -36.81
C PRO A 85 -44.05 13.59 -37.15
N ALA A 86 -44.22 12.46 -36.47
CA ALA A 86 -45.36 11.57 -36.69
C ALA A 86 -46.70 12.25 -36.34
N LEU A 87 -46.74 13.04 -35.26
CA LEU A 87 -47.90 13.82 -34.85
C LEU A 87 -48.29 14.88 -35.89
N LEU A 88 -47.30 15.59 -36.47
CA LEU A 88 -47.53 16.62 -37.49
C LEU A 88 -48.12 16.04 -38.79
N ILE A 89 -47.65 14.86 -39.21
CA ILE A 89 -48.20 14.16 -40.38
C ILE A 89 -49.66 13.75 -40.10
N HIS A 90 -49.95 13.24 -38.89
CA HIS A 90 -51.31 12.86 -38.50
C HIS A 90 -52.28 14.05 -38.57
N ILE A 91 -51.88 15.22 -38.06
CA ILE A 91 -52.67 16.45 -38.12
C ILE A 91 -52.97 16.87 -39.56
N LEU A 92 -51.98 16.81 -40.47
CA LEU A 92 -52.14 17.18 -41.89
C LEU A 92 -53.15 16.27 -42.61
N LEU A 93 -53.10 14.95 -42.37
CA LEU A 93 -54.07 14.01 -42.94
C LEU A 93 -55.50 14.29 -42.44
N GLY A 94 -55.66 14.58 -41.15
CA GLY A 94 -56.97 14.92 -40.57
C GLY A 94 -57.55 16.25 -41.09
N VAL A 95 -56.71 17.20 -41.52
CA VAL A 95 -57.17 18.42 -42.21
C VAL A 95 -57.64 18.12 -43.62
N GLY A 96 -56.92 17.28 -44.37
CA GLY A 96 -57.30 16.90 -45.74
C GLY A 96 -58.62 16.13 -45.81
N GLU A 97 -58.84 15.20 -44.89
CA GLU A 97 -60.08 14.41 -44.75
C GLU A 97 -61.30 15.30 -44.49
N ARG A 98 -61.20 16.23 -43.53
CA ARG A 98 -62.27 17.18 -43.22
C ARG A 98 -62.65 18.06 -44.42
N ARG A 99 -61.67 18.45 -45.24
CA ARG A 99 -61.91 19.25 -46.46
C ARG A 99 -62.67 18.47 -47.52
N PHE A 100 -62.22 17.25 -47.80
CA PHE A 100 -62.88 16.37 -48.75
C PHE A 100 -64.36 16.14 -48.36
N LEU A 101 -64.61 15.79 -47.09
CA LEU A 101 -65.95 15.49 -46.59
C LEU A 101 -66.90 16.68 -46.68
N ARG A 102 -66.40 17.90 -46.47
CA ARG A 102 -67.22 19.12 -46.54
C ARG A 102 -67.82 19.32 -47.92
N VAL A 103 -66.99 19.24 -48.96
CA VAL A 103 -67.45 19.41 -50.35
C VAL A 103 -68.28 18.20 -50.79
N TYR A 104 -67.87 17.00 -50.40
CA TYR A 104 -68.59 15.77 -50.70
C TYR A 104 -70.04 15.82 -50.22
N ARG A 105 -70.30 16.25 -48.98
CA ARG A 105 -71.65 16.32 -48.40
C ARG A 105 -72.60 17.24 -49.16
N THR A 106 -72.09 18.30 -49.79
CA THR A 106 -72.90 19.30 -50.50
C THR A 106 -73.21 18.93 -51.95
N LEU A 107 -72.69 17.81 -52.47
CA LEU A 107 -72.92 17.39 -53.86
C LEU A 107 -74.24 16.63 -54.05
N PRO A 108 -74.94 16.82 -55.18
CA PRO A 108 -76.04 15.96 -55.59
C PRO A 108 -75.62 14.49 -55.69
N GLU A 109 -76.53 13.54 -55.39
CA GLU A 109 -76.20 12.12 -55.44
C GLU A 109 -75.83 11.61 -56.85
N THR A 110 -76.39 12.24 -57.89
CA THR A 110 -76.02 11.97 -59.29
C THR A 110 -74.56 12.29 -59.56
N ALA A 111 -74.07 13.44 -59.07
CA ALA A 111 -72.68 13.86 -59.20
C ALA A 111 -71.72 12.92 -58.44
N LYS A 112 -72.09 12.53 -57.21
CA LYS A 112 -71.30 11.58 -56.39
C LYS A 112 -71.15 10.24 -57.10
N GLN A 113 -72.24 9.66 -57.60
CA GLN A 113 -72.21 8.39 -58.30
C GLN A 113 -71.35 8.45 -59.57
N LYS A 114 -71.51 9.49 -60.39
CA LYS A 114 -70.73 9.67 -61.63
C LYS A 114 -69.23 9.89 -61.37
N LEU A 115 -68.85 10.67 -60.36
CA LEU A 115 -67.45 10.88 -59.97
C LEU A 115 -66.77 9.57 -59.57
N PHE A 116 -67.47 8.72 -58.81
CA PHE A 116 -66.92 7.42 -58.41
C PHE A 116 -66.91 6.40 -59.54
N GLU A 117 -67.93 6.37 -60.40
CA GLU A 117 -67.89 5.52 -61.59
C GLU A 117 -66.73 5.88 -62.53
N ALA A 118 -66.49 7.17 -62.76
CA ALA A 118 -65.35 7.65 -63.54
C ALA A 118 -64.01 7.18 -62.94
N LYS A 119 -63.88 7.18 -61.61
CA LYS A 119 -62.69 6.69 -60.90
C LYS A 119 -62.49 5.17 -61.05
N PHE A 120 -63.56 4.37 -61.03
CA PHE A 120 -63.45 2.91 -61.06
C PHE A 120 -63.31 2.31 -62.47
N ARG A 121 -63.66 3.04 -63.54
CA ARG A 121 -63.51 2.57 -64.93
C ARG A 121 -62.09 2.69 -65.50
N GLU A 122 -61.19 3.42 -64.84
CA GLU A 122 -59.85 3.67 -65.38
C GLU A 122 -58.92 2.45 -65.19
N HIS A 123 -58.60 1.75 -66.28
CA HIS A 123 -57.73 0.57 -66.30
C HIS A 123 -56.27 0.85 -66.74
N CYS A 124 -55.87 2.11 -66.98
CA CYS A 124 -54.52 2.45 -67.47
C CYS A 124 -53.85 3.59 -66.67
N PRO A 125 -52.58 3.48 -66.22
CA PRO A 125 -51.95 4.44 -65.30
C PRO A 125 -51.38 5.72 -65.97
N GLY A 126 -51.72 6.01 -67.23
CA GLY A 126 -51.00 7.00 -68.05
C GLY A 126 -51.55 8.42 -68.09
N ASN A 127 -52.77 8.68 -67.59
CA ASN A 127 -53.45 9.96 -67.79
C ASN A 127 -53.57 10.80 -66.52
N MET A 128 -53.92 12.07 -66.69
CA MET A 128 -54.13 13.04 -65.61
C MET A 128 -55.21 12.49 -64.66
N LYS A 129 -54.84 12.13 -63.41
CA LYS A 129 -55.73 11.51 -62.40
C LYS A 129 -56.75 12.50 -61.83
N ILE A 130 -57.57 13.06 -62.71
CA ILE A 130 -58.66 13.99 -62.43
C ILE A 130 -59.93 13.37 -63.01
N TYR A 131 -60.90 13.14 -62.14
CA TYR A 131 -62.20 12.61 -62.50
C TYR A 131 -63.21 13.75 -62.51
N GLU A 132 -63.91 13.93 -63.63
CA GLU A 132 -64.85 15.02 -63.83
C GLU A 132 -66.27 14.49 -63.93
N ALA A 133 -67.20 15.08 -63.17
CA ALA A 133 -68.63 14.93 -63.41
C ALA A 133 -69.38 16.16 -62.88
N GLU A 134 -70.41 16.57 -63.62
CA GLU A 134 -71.36 17.64 -63.23
C GLU A 134 -70.67 18.91 -62.69
N GLY A 135 -69.60 19.37 -63.37
CA GLY A 135 -68.88 20.60 -63.00
C GLY A 135 -67.94 20.47 -61.79
N CYS A 136 -67.59 19.25 -61.37
CA CYS A 136 -66.68 18.99 -60.24
C CYS A 136 -65.48 18.14 -60.66
N PHE A 137 -64.32 18.42 -60.08
CA PHE A 137 -63.08 17.64 -60.22
C PHE A 137 -62.78 16.87 -58.94
N LEU A 138 -62.57 15.57 -59.05
CA LEU A 138 -61.99 14.70 -58.03
C LEU A 138 -60.55 14.36 -58.41
N PHE A 139 -59.57 14.67 -57.55
CA PHE A 139 -58.16 14.45 -57.82
C PHE A 139 -57.37 14.18 -56.53
N TYR A 140 -56.11 13.77 -56.67
CA TYR A 140 -55.21 13.57 -55.53
C TYR A 140 -54.28 14.78 -55.35
N ASP A 141 -54.37 15.44 -54.19
CA ASP A 141 -53.65 16.68 -53.92
C ASP A 141 -52.26 16.42 -53.35
N GLY A 142 -51.23 16.82 -54.09
CA GLY A 142 -49.84 16.72 -53.69
C GLY A 142 -49.48 17.53 -52.44
N TYR A 143 -50.22 18.60 -52.10
CA TYR A 143 -49.99 19.34 -50.85
C TYR A 143 -50.55 18.66 -49.61
N LEU A 144 -51.45 17.70 -49.79
CA LEU A 144 -52.05 16.91 -48.72
C LEU A 144 -51.60 15.45 -48.80
N LEU A 145 -50.32 15.23 -49.15
CA LEU A 145 -49.71 13.90 -49.23
C LEU A 145 -50.47 12.94 -50.16
N GLY A 146 -51.05 13.46 -51.24
CA GLY A 146 -51.83 12.67 -52.19
C GLY A 146 -53.20 12.24 -51.64
N MET A 147 -53.77 12.98 -50.68
CA MET A 147 -55.16 12.80 -50.26
C MET A 147 -56.13 13.24 -51.36
N PRO A 148 -57.24 12.50 -51.58
CA PRO A 148 -58.24 12.88 -52.55
C PRO A 148 -58.91 14.20 -52.13
N GLN A 149 -59.18 15.09 -53.09
CA GLN A 149 -59.89 16.35 -52.91
C GLN A 149 -60.93 16.51 -54.01
N ILE A 150 -62.04 17.19 -53.70
CA ILE A 150 -63.08 17.55 -54.68
C ILE A 150 -63.16 19.08 -54.75
N VAL A 151 -63.15 19.63 -55.96
CA VAL A 151 -63.24 21.06 -56.23
C VAL A 151 -64.22 21.31 -57.37
N ARG A 152 -65.08 22.32 -57.26
CA ARG A 152 -65.95 22.75 -58.37
C ARG A 152 -65.14 23.54 -59.40
N THR A 153 -65.37 23.30 -60.69
CA THR A 153 -64.62 23.95 -61.77
C THR A 153 -64.82 25.47 -61.78
N GLU A 154 -66.01 25.93 -61.41
CA GLU A 154 -66.36 27.35 -61.26
C GLU A 154 -65.65 28.05 -60.08
N ASP A 155 -65.16 27.28 -59.11
CA ASP A 155 -64.45 27.81 -57.96
C ASP A 155 -62.96 28.00 -58.26
N ILE A 156 -62.45 27.49 -59.38
CA ILE A 156 -61.05 27.64 -59.78
C ILE A 156 -60.85 29.03 -60.41
N VAL A 157 -60.00 29.83 -59.77
CA VAL A 157 -59.75 31.23 -60.17
C VAL A 157 -58.46 31.38 -60.94
N TRP A 158 -57.40 30.69 -60.49
CA TRP A 158 -56.07 30.86 -61.07
C TRP A 158 -55.36 29.52 -61.14
N GLY A 159 -54.84 29.17 -62.31
CA GLY A 159 -54.03 27.99 -62.55
C GLY A 159 -52.68 28.35 -63.15
N TYR A 160 -51.66 27.57 -62.81
CA TYR A 160 -50.39 27.58 -63.53
C TYR A 160 -49.74 26.20 -63.52
N LEU A 161 -48.91 25.98 -64.54
CA LEU A 161 -48.10 24.79 -64.66
C LEU A 161 -46.73 25.04 -64.04
N GLY A 162 -46.38 24.19 -63.08
CA GLY A 162 -45.03 24.11 -62.57
C GLY A 162 -44.29 22.93 -63.19
N ARG A 163 -42.98 23.10 -63.34
CA ARG A 163 -42.06 22.07 -63.82
C ARG A 163 -41.17 21.64 -62.67
N SER A 164 -40.99 20.33 -62.48
CA SER A 164 -39.99 19.77 -61.57
C SER A 164 -39.09 18.86 -62.39
N ASP A 165 -37.80 19.20 -62.45
CA ASP A 165 -36.79 18.33 -63.02
C ASP A 165 -36.17 17.55 -61.85
N VAL A 166 -36.29 16.22 -61.87
CA VAL A 166 -35.59 15.35 -60.92
C VAL A 166 -34.47 14.69 -61.68
N SER A 167 -33.23 15.12 -61.46
CA SER A 167 -32.04 14.43 -61.91
C SER A 167 -31.67 13.34 -60.90
N PHE A 168 -31.39 12.13 -61.39
CA PHE A 168 -30.77 11.08 -60.59
C PHE A 168 -29.27 11.11 -60.88
N PRO A 169 -28.40 11.39 -59.88
CA PRO A 169 -26.98 11.15 -60.05
C PRO A 169 -26.73 9.63 -59.95
N ASP A 170 -26.31 9.03 -61.05
CA ASP A 170 -25.73 7.69 -61.03
C ASP A 170 -24.25 7.81 -60.66
N ARG A 171 -23.91 7.41 -59.44
CA ARG A 171 -22.56 7.61 -58.87
C ARG A 171 -21.48 6.74 -59.52
N GLU A 172 -21.83 5.77 -60.36
CA GLU A 172 -20.84 4.90 -61.01
C GLU A 172 -20.44 5.33 -62.43
N LYS A 173 -21.16 6.24 -63.09
CA LYS A 173 -20.90 6.57 -64.52
C LYS A 173 -20.67 8.04 -64.86
N ASN A 174 -20.75 8.97 -63.92
CA ASN A 174 -20.49 10.41 -64.16
C ASN A 174 -21.24 11.01 -65.37
N ILE A 175 -22.42 10.45 -65.71
CA ILE A 175 -23.30 10.94 -66.78
C ILE A 175 -24.64 11.32 -66.13
N VAL A 176 -25.06 12.58 -66.32
CA VAL A 176 -26.38 13.05 -65.88
C VAL A 176 -27.40 12.68 -66.96
N TYR A 177 -28.21 11.64 -66.73
CA TYR A 177 -29.38 11.36 -67.57
C TYR A 177 -30.35 12.54 -67.51
N SER A 178 -30.90 12.94 -68.66
CA SER A 178 -31.99 13.91 -68.70
C SER A 178 -33.21 13.33 -67.97
N GLY A 179 -33.41 13.81 -66.73
CA GLY A 179 -34.44 13.32 -65.82
C GLY A 179 -35.86 13.37 -66.41
N VAL A 180 -36.69 12.41 -66.00
CA VAL A 180 -38.12 12.36 -66.36
C VAL A 180 -38.78 13.68 -65.95
N ARG A 181 -39.27 14.43 -66.93
CA ARG A 181 -39.92 15.73 -66.71
C ARG A 181 -41.35 15.51 -66.23
N PHE A 182 -41.63 15.87 -64.99
CA PHE A 182 -43.01 15.88 -64.48
C PHE A 182 -43.58 17.30 -64.53
N PHE A 183 -44.74 17.43 -65.15
CA PHE A 183 -45.54 18.65 -65.05
C PHE A 183 -46.51 18.51 -63.89
N PHE A 184 -46.71 19.59 -63.15
CA PHE A 184 -47.75 19.64 -62.15
C PHE A 184 -48.61 20.87 -62.37
N LEU A 185 -49.92 20.66 -62.36
CA LEU A 185 -50.89 21.74 -62.39
C LEU A 185 -51.09 22.22 -60.96
N CYS A 186 -50.69 23.47 -60.68
CA CYS A 186 -51.10 24.18 -59.47
C CYS A 186 -52.31 25.04 -59.80
N PHE A 187 -53.33 25.01 -58.96
CA PHE A 187 -54.41 25.97 -59.09
C PHE A 187 -54.92 26.41 -57.73
N TYR A 188 -55.63 27.53 -57.76
CA TYR A 188 -56.18 28.22 -56.63
C TYR A 188 -57.68 28.34 -56.79
N THR A 189 -58.40 28.04 -55.71
CA THR A 189 -59.85 28.22 -55.62
C THR A 189 -60.20 29.60 -55.05
N LYS A 190 -61.45 30.07 -55.24
CA LYS A 190 -61.94 31.38 -54.75
C LYS A 190 -61.67 31.64 -53.27
N ASP A 191 -61.64 30.59 -52.46
CA ASP A 191 -61.28 30.64 -51.03
C ASP A 191 -59.77 30.63 -50.77
N GLY A 192 -58.95 31.02 -51.75
CA GLY A 192 -57.50 31.17 -51.66
C GLY A 192 -56.72 29.86 -51.48
N ARG A 193 -57.36 28.69 -51.52
CA ARG A 193 -56.66 27.41 -51.31
C ARG A 193 -55.90 26.99 -52.53
N ARG A 194 -54.68 26.51 -52.30
CA ARG A 194 -53.79 26.00 -53.34
C ARG A 194 -53.85 24.48 -53.40
N HIS A 195 -54.05 23.95 -54.59
CA HIS A 195 -54.00 22.53 -54.90
C HIS A 195 -52.88 22.23 -55.89
N ARG A 196 -52.28 21.02 -55.79
CA ARG A 196 -51.26 20.54 -56.73
C ARG A 196 -51.63 19.17 -57.26
N ILE A 197 -51.72 19.04 -58.57
CA ILE A 197 -51.98 17.77 -59.25
C ILE A 197 -50.75 17.39 -60.07
N PHE A 198 -50.31 16.15 -59.90
CA PHE A 198 -49.27 15.57 -60.75
C PHE A 198 -49.88 15.10 -62.07
N ALA A 199 -49.32 15.54 -63.19
CA ALA A 199 -49.79 15.21 -64.52
C ALA A 199 -48.65 14.61 -65.34
N ASN A 200 -48.88 13.43 -65.92
CA ASN A 200 -47.91 12.74 -66.77
C ASN A 200 -48.29 12.89 -68.26
N VAL A 201 -48.61 14.12 -68.67
CA VAL A 201 -49.05 14.48 -70.03
C VAL A 201 -48.31 15.75 -70.49
N SER A 202 -48.30 16.03 -71.80
CA SER A 202 -47.54 17.15 -72.34
C SER A 202 -48.09 18.50 -71.88
N TYR A 203 -47.22 19.52 -71.79
CA TYR A 203 -47.62 20.89 -71.41
C TYR A 203 -48.82 21.41 -72.22
N LYS A 204 -48.82 21.17 -73.54
CA LYS A 204 -49.87 21.62 -74.44
C LYS A 204 -51.22 20.95 -74.13
N ASP A 205 -51.20 19.67 -73.79
CA ASP A 205 -52.40 18.90 -73.45
C ASP A 205 -53.00 19.36 -72.12
N ILE A 206 -52.16 19.64 -71.11
CA ILE A 206 -52.64 20.15 -69.81
C ILE A 206 -53.28 21.53 -69.96
N VAL A 207 -52.63 22.42 -70.72
CA VAL A 207 -53.15 23.77 -70.99
C VAL A 207 -54.47 23.71 -71.75
N SER A 208 -54.54 22.91 -72.81
CA SER A 208 -55.77 22.75 -73.60
C SER A 208 -56.90 22.17 -72.76
N TRP A 209 -56.62 21.13 -71.97
CA TRP A 209 -57.57 20.53 -71.05
C TRP A 209 -58.08 21.53 -70.02
N PHE A 210 -57.19 22.25 -69.34
CA PHE A 210 -57.56 23.18 -68.27
C PHE A 210 -58.40 24.36 -68.79
N THR A 211 -57.99 24.97 -69.91
CA THR A 211 -58.71 26.11 -70.50
C THR A 211 -60.10 25.70 -71.02
N ALA A 212 -60.25 24.49 -71.54
CA ALA A 212 -61.54 24.00 -72.05
C ALA A 212 -62.56 23.74 -70.93
N ARG A 213 -62.12 23.35 -69.72
CA ARG A 213 -63.02 23.02 -68.60
C ARG A 213 -63.18 24.14 -67.59
N CYS A 214 -62.20 25.03 -67.49
CA CYS A 214 -62.19 26.17 -66.59
C CYS A 214 -62.04 27.49 -67.38
N PRO A 215 -62.99 27.85 -68.27
CA PRO A 215 -62.85 29.01 -69.15
C PRO A 215 -62.79 30.35 -68.39
N ARG A 216 -63.25 30.38 -67.13
CA ARG A 216 -63.21 31.56 -66.26
C ARG A 216 -61.92 31.69 -65.45
N ALA A 217 -61.08 30.66 -65.43
CA ALA A 217 -59.84 30.67 -64.65
C ALA A 217 -58.72 31.38 -65.42
N ILE A 218 -57.95 32.22 -64.71
CA ILE A 218 -56.73 32.82 -65.24
C ILE A 218 -55.68 31.72 -65.37
N LEU A 219 -55.07 31.55 -66.55
CA LEU A 219 -54.00 30.57 -66.75
C LEU A 219 -52.66 31.27 -67.02
N GLY A 220 -51.64 30.91 -66.24
CA GLY A 220 -50.26 31.37 -66.45
C GLY A 220 -49.58 31.86 -65.17
N TYR A 221 -48.24 31.93 -65.21
CA TYR A 221 -47.41 32.39 -64.10
C TYR A 221 -46.65 33.65 -64.53
N GLY A 222 -47.16 34.82 -64.15
CA GLY A 222 -46.60 36.12 -64.52
C GLY A 222 -47.15 37.24 -63.65
N ARG A 223 -46.45 38.39 -63.62
CA ARG A 223 -46.79 39.52 -62.73
C ARG A 223 -48.23 40.02 -62.96
N GLU A 224 -48.68 40.05 -64.21
CA GLU A 224 -50.02 40.50 -64.59
C GLU A 224 -51.12 39.46 -64.30
N GLN A 225 -50.86 38.16 -64.57
CA GLN A 225 -51.80 37.08 -64.21
C GLN A 225 -51.98 36.99 -62.69
N ARG A 226 -50.89 37.18 -61.94
CA ARG A 226 -50.92 37.22 -60.49
C ARG A 226 -51.67 38.43 -59.96
N ARG A 227 -51.48 39.62 -60.53
CA ARG A 227 -52.23 40.85 -60.17
C ARG A 227 -53.74 40.69 -60.39
N ARG A 228 -54.15 40.14 -61.54
CA ARG A 228 -55.56 39.86 -61.85
C ARG A 228 -56.16 38.78 -60.94
N ALA A 229 -55.38 37.75 -60.60
CA ALA A 229 -55.82 36.75 -59.63
C ALA A 229 -55.96 37.35 -58.22
N GLU A 230 -55.02 38.20 -57.80
CA GLU A 230 -55.07 38.94 -56.52
C GLU A 230 -56.29 39.88 -56.44
N GLU A 231 -56.68 40.53 -57.54
CA GLU A 231 -57.92 41.33 -57.62
C GLU A 231 -59.18 40.47 -57.43
N ILE A 232 -59.24 39.27 -58.02
CA ILE A 232 -60.37 38.34 -57.83
C ILE A 232 -60.40 37.81 -56.40
N PHE A 233 -59.25 37.45 -55.82
CA PHE A 233 -59.18 37.01 -54.42
C PHE A 233 -59.57 38.13 -53.46
N ARG A 234 -59.18 39.38 -53.73
CA ARG A 234 -59.57 40.54 -52.94
C ARG A 234 -61.09 40.78 -53.04
N ALA A 235 -61.66 40.77 -54.24
CA ALA A 235 -63.10 40.93 -54.44
C ALA A 235 -63.94 39.81 -53.81
N GLU A 236 -63.47 38.57 -53.84
CA GLU A 236 -64.17 37.45 -53.17
C GLU A 236 -63.95 37.46 -51.64
N ALA A 237 -62.77 37.90 -51.16
CA ALA A 237 -62.54 38.12 -49.73
C ALA A 237 -63.43 39.24 -49.19
N GLU A 238 -63.61 40.34 -49.94
CA GLU A 238 -64.52 41.45 -49.60
C GLU A 238 -66.00 41.01 -49.62
N ARG A 239 -66.43 40.18 -50.59
CA ARG A 239 -67.78 39.57 -50.58
C ARG A 239 -67.99 38.60 -49.43
N ALA A 240 -66.99 37.78 -49.11
CA ALA A 240 -67.08 36.85 -47.99
C ALA A 240 -67.09 37.60 -46.65
N ALA A 241 -66.31 38.68 -46.53
CA ALA A 241 -66.30 39.57 -45.37
C ALA A 241 -67.64 40.31 -45.20
N SER A 242 -68.29 40.76 -46.29
CA SER A 242 -69.60 41.43 -46.23
C SER A 242 -70.77 40.48 -45.89
N LEU A 243 -70.67 39.20 -46.25
CA LEU A 243 -71.68 38.18 -45.92
C LEU A 243 -71.50 37.55 -44.54
N PHE A 244 -70.28 37.52 -43.99
CA PHE A 244 -69.96 36.74 -42.78
C PHE A 244 -69.22 37.51 -41.68
N GLY A 245 -68.97 38.82 -41.84
CA GLY A 245 -68.54 39.71 -40.74
C GLY A 245 -67.11 39.56 -40.24
N GLU A 246 -66.21 38.89 -40.95
CA GLU A 246 -64.77 38.85 -40.62
C GLU A 246 -63.90 38.90 -41.89
N GLU A 247 -62.95 39.83 -41.91
CA GLU A 247 -61.90 39.93 -42.92
C GLU A 247 -60.86 38.83 -42.66
N ARG A 248 -60.92 37.72 -43.40
CA ARG A 248 -59.89 36.67 -43.33
C ARG A 248 -58.78 36.98 -44.32
N ASP A 249 -57.57 37.18 -43.81
CA ASP A 249 -56.33 37.29 -44.60
C ASP A 249 -56.09 36.02 -45.42
N PHE A 250 -56.55 36.02 -46.67
CA PHE A 250 -56.32 34.94 -47.63
C PHE A 250 -54.96 35.10 -48.34
N TYR A 251 -53.84 35.15 -47.61
CA TYR A 251 -52.51 34.99 -48.22
C TYR A 251 -51.41 34.52 -47.23
N PRO A 252 -51.02 33.23 -47.22
CA PRO A 252 -49.84 32.78 -46.46
C PRO A 252 -48.77 32.17 -47.38
N ALA A 253 -47.78 32.97 -47.79
CA ALA A 253 -46.61 32.46 -48.51
C ALA A 253 -45.30 33.08 -48.02
N ARG A 254 -44.93 32.87 -46.75
CA ARG A 254 -43.51 32.97 -46.32
C ARG A 254 -43.13 32.22 -45.03
N ARG A 255 -44.05 31.82 -44.14
CA ARG A 255 -43.68 31.19 -42.85
C ARG A 255 -43.40 29.68 -42.84
N LYS A 256 -43.66 28.92 -43.91
CA LYS A 256 -43.58 27.43 -43.88
C LYS A 256 -42.27 26.78 -44.33
N ARG A 257 -41.28 27.54 -44.84
CA ARG A 257 -40.01 26.96 -45.32
C ARG A 257 -38.92 26.82 -44.24
N ALA A 258 -39.01 27.56 -43.13
CA ALA A 258 -38.01 27.52 -42.07
C ALA A 258 -38.11 26.26 -41.18
N VAL A 259 -39.31 25.71 -40.99
CA VAL A 259 -39.54 24.60 -40.05
C VAL A 259 -39.12 23.24 -40.62
N ALA A 260 -39.13 23.06 -41.95
CA ALA A 260 -38.83 21.76 -42.57
C ALA A 260 -37.32 21.47 -42.74
N MET A 261 -36.49 22.51 -42.89
CA MET A 261 -35.03 22.32 -42.99
C MET A 261 -34.34 22.15 -41.63
N ALA A 262 -34.95 22.63 -40.53
CA ALA A 262 -34.42 22.47 -39.18
C ALA A 262 -34.51 21.03 -38.63
N VAL A 263 -35.41 20.19 -39.15
CA VAL A 263 -35.67 18.83 -38.64
C VAL A 263 -34.78 17.76 -39.28
N GLY A 264 -34.31 17.97 -40.51
CA GLY A 264 -33.44 17.00 -41.20
C GLY A 264 -31.98 17.04 -40.76
N GLY A 265 -31.46 18.25 -40.47
CA GLY A 265 -30.06 18.43 -40.02
C GLY A 265 -29.83 18.08 -38.56
N SER A 266 -30.86 18.16 -37.71
CA SER A 266 -30.76 17.87 -36.28
C SER A 266 -30.70 16.36 -35.97
N LEU A 267 -31.30 15.51 -36.81
CA LEU A 267 -31.33 14.06 -36.56
C LEU A 267 -29.96 13.41 -36.73
N MET A 268 -29.19 13.79 -37.74
CA MET A 268 -27.87 13.17 -38.02
C MET A 268 -26.81 13.60 -36.99
N THR A 269 -26.89 14.85 -36.53
CA THR A 269 -25.98 15.39 -35.51
C THR A 269 -26.19 14.72 -34.16
N VAL A 270 -27.43 14.42 -33.77
CA VAL A 270 -27.75 13.73 -32.51
C VAL A 270 -27.17 12.31 -32.49
N VAL A 271 -27.17 11.61 -33.63
CA VAL A 271 -26.69 10.22 -33.75
C VAL A 271 -25.17 10.12 -33.67
N LEU A 272 -24.47 11.06 -34.31
CA LEU A 272 -23.01 11.14 -34.23
C LEU A 272 -22.55 11.52 -32.82
N LEU A 273 -23.29 12.41 -32.14
CA LEU A 273 -23.01 12.79 -30.76
C LEU A 273 -23.26 11.66 -29.76
N THR A 274 -24.31 10.85 -29.92
CA THR A 274 -24.57 9.71 -29.01
C THR A 274 -23.56 8.57 -29.18
N ALA A 275 -23.15 8.25 -30.42
CA ALA A 275 -22.14 7.22 -30.67
C ALA A 275 -20.73 7.62 -30.18
N GLY A 276 -20.34 8.89 -30.39
CA GLY A 276 -19.08 9.43 -29.88
C GLY A 276 -19.04 9.49 -28.35
N PHE A 277 -20.17 9.81 -27.70
CA PHE A 277 -20.27 9.86 -26.25
C PHE A 277 -20.20 8.46 -25.61
N GLY A 278 -20.85 7.45 -26.19
CA GLY A 278 -20.78 6.07 -25.69
C GLY A 278 -19.37 5.46 -25.76
N GLY A 279 -18.64 5.68 -26.86
CA GLY A 279 -17.24 5.23 -26.98
C GLY A 279 -16.28 5.99 -26.06
N TRP A 280 -16.54 7.29 -25.83
CA TRP A 280 -15.77 8.09 -24.88
C TRP A 280 -16.02 7.68 -23.42
N GLN A 281 -17.26 7.37 -23.04
CA GLN A 281 -17.57 6.90 -21.69
C GLN A 281 -16.95 5.53 -21.39
N TYR A 282 -16.98 4.61 -22.35
CA TYR A 282 -16.40 3.27 -22.16
C TYR A 282 -14.88 3.32 -21.92
N ARG A 283 -14.14 4.08 -22.74
CA ARG A 283 -12.68 4.26 -22.60
C ARG A 283 -12.25 4.97 -21.32
N ASN A 284 -13.16 5.68 -20.66
CA ASN A 284 -12.93 6.33 -19.38
C ASN A 284 -13.62 5.61 -18.22
N SER A 285 -14.12 4.38 -18.43
CA SER A 285 -14.65 3.57 -17.34
C SER A 285 -13.50 3.03 -16.50
N GLU A 286 -13.72 2.95 -15.19
CA GLU A 286 -12.77 2.38 -14.23
C GLU A 286 -12.41 0.93 -14.60
N GLU A 287 -13.39 0.15 -15.06
CA GLU A 287 -13.21 -1.24 -15.50
C GLU A 287 -12.22 -1.36 -16.68
N TYR A 288 -12.37 -0.52 -17.70
CA TYR A 288 -11.49 -0.50 -18.86
C TYR A 288 -10.06 -0.13 -18.47
N LEU A 289 -9.91 0.93 -17.67
CA LEU A 289 -8.59 1.42 -17.24
C LEU A 289 -7.86 0.40 -16.34
N TYR A 290 -8.58 -0.25 -15.42
CA TYR A 290 -8.02 -1.32 -14.58
C TYR A 290 -7.51 -2.49 -15.42
N ARG A 291 -8.34 -3.04 -16.32
CA ARG A 291 -7.96 -4.18 -17.17
C ARG A 291 -6.80 -3.86 -18.11
N LYS A 292 -6.78 -2.64 -18.66
CA LYS A 292 -5.67 -2.16 -19.50
C LYS A 292 -4.37 -2.13 -18.69
N ASN A 293 -4.40 -1.56 -17.49
CA ASN A 293 -3.23 -1.44 -16.63
C ASN A 293 -2.72 -2.82 -16.19
N MET A 294 -3.61 -3.74 -15.77
CA MET A 294 -3.22 -5.12 -15.40
C MET A 294 -2.52 -5.87 -16.55
N ARG A 295 -3.08 -5.87 -17.76
CA ARG A 295 -2.45 -6.52 -18.92
C ARG A 295 -1.09 -5.90 -19.29
N GLN A 296 -0.96 -4.59 -19.16
CA GLN A 296 0.32 -3.91 -19.38
C GLN A 296 1.33 -4.28 -18.30
N ALA A 297 0.90 -4.38 -17.05
CA ALA A 297 1.73 -4.78 -15.93
C ALA A 297 2.29 -6.20 -16.10
N GLU A 298 1.43 -7.18 -16.40
CA GLU A 298 1.81 -8.56 -16.68
C GLU A 298 2.79 -8.66 -17.85
N SER A 299 2.48 -7.99 -18.98
CA SER A 299 3.36 -7.99 -20.15
C SER A 299 4.73 -7.37 -19.86
N TRP A 300 4.79 -6.30 -19.08
CA TRP A 300 6.07 -5.68 -18.70
C TRP A 300 6.86 -6.54 -17.73
N TYR A 301 6.18 -7.20 -16.79
CA TYR A 301 6.79 -8.12 -15.86
C TYR A 301 7.45 -9.29 -16.60
N GLU A 302 6.73 -9.94 -17.52
CA GLU A 302 7.25 -11.03 -18.35
C GLU A 302 8.44 -10.61 -19.23
N SER A 303 8.48 -9.34 -19.67
CA SER A 303 9.59 -8.80 -20.46
C SER A 303 10.82 -8.36 -19.63
N GLY A 304 10.77 -8.44 -18.30
CA GLY A 304 11.83 -7.97 -17.39
C GLY A 304 11.91 -6.44 -17.25
N GLU A 305 10.84 -5.72 -17.59
CA GLU A 305 10.70 -4.27 -17.41
C GLU A 305 10.00 -3.95 -16.06
N PHE A 306 10.56 -4.46 -14.96
CA PHE A 306 9.94 -4.47 -13.63
C PHE A 306 9.52 -3.08 -13.11
N SER A 307 10.31 -2.03 -13.34
CA SER A 307 9.92 -0.66 -12.95
C SER A 307 8.64 -0.17 -13.65
N ARG A 308 8.44 -0.54 -14.92
CA ARG A 308 7.20 -0.22 -15.64
C ARG A 308 6.05 -1.10 -15.17
N ALA A 309 6.31 -2.39 -14.93
CA ALA A 309 5.33 -3.31 -14.36
C ALA A 309 4.80 -2.79 -13.02
N TYR A 310 5.70 -2.36 -12.12
CA TYR A 310 5.35 -1.72 -10.85
C TYR A 310 4.41 -0.52 -11.04
N GLN A 311 4.73 0.39 -11.96
CA GLN A 311 3.89 1.57 -12.23
C GLN A 311 2.50 1.20 -12.76
N ALA A 312 2.40 0.17 -13.62
CA ALA A 312 1.11 -0.29 -14.12
C ALA A 312 0.29 -1.01 -13.05
N TYR A 313 0.90 -1.86 -12.22
CA TYR A 313 0.22 -2.47 -11.07
C TYR A 313 -0.25 -1.42 -10.06
N TYR A 314 0.59 -0.43 -9.75
CA TYR A 314 0.21 0.71 -8.91
C TYR A 314 -0.98 1.49 -9.50
N ALA A 315 -0.96 1.79 -10.80
CA ALA A 315 -2.06 2.46 -11.48
C ALA A 315 -3.35 1.61 -11.54
N ALA A 316 -3.25 0.28 -11.61
CA ALA A 316 -4.40 -0.61 -11.49
C ALA A 316 -4.97 -0.58 -10.06
N ARG A 317 -4.10 -0.59 -9.04
CA ARG A 317 -4.48 -0.52 -7.63
C ARG A 317 -5.09 0.83 -7.23
N GLU A 318 -4.66 1.95 -7.82
CA GLU A 318 -5.33 3.24 -7.58
C GLU A 318 -6.80 3.25 -8.02
N ILE A 319 -7.13 2.44 -9.03
CA ILE A 319 -8.51 2.26 -9.50
C ILE A 319 -9.26 1.28 -8.59
N ARG A 320 -8.62 0.18 -8.17
CA ARG A 320 -9.17 -0.80 -7.22
C ARG A 320 -8.21 -1.05 -6.06
N LYS A 321 -8.41 -0.31 -4.97
CA LYS A 321 -7.48 -0.29 -3.83
C LYS A 321 -7.30 -1.63 -3.12
N ASP A 322 -8.35 -2.45 -3.11
CA ASP A 322 -8.42 -3.72 -2.39
C ASP A 322 -8.09 -4.93 -3.29
N ASP A 323 -7.62 -4.69 -4.51
CA ASP A 323 -7.30 -5.76 -5.46
C ASP A 323 -5.98 -6.46 -5.09
N LYS A 324 -6.10 -7.72 -4.68
CA LYS A 324 -4.96 -8.51 -4.18
C LYS A 324 -3.93 -8.82 -5.27
N GLU A 325 -4.37 -9.09 -6.50
CA GLU A 325 -3.48 -9.41 -7.62
C GLU A 325 -2.64 -8.19 -8.04
N ALA A 326 -3.25 -7.00 -8.11
CA ALA A 326 -2.52 -5.77 -8.38
C ALA A 326 -1.48 -5.47 -7.29
N LEU A 327 -1.80 -5.70 -6.00
CA LEU A 327 -0.85 -5.57 -4.90
C LEU A 327 0.28 -6.59 -5.00
N LYS A 328 -0.04 -7.86 -5.26
CA LYS A 328 0.92 -8.95 -5.43
C LYS A 328 1.94 -8.64 -6.53
N GLY A 329 1.46 -8.30 -7.73
CA GLY A 329 2.31 -7.92 -8.85
C GLY A 329 3.17 -6.69 -8.57
N MET A 330 2.64 -5.71 -7.83
CA MET A 330 3.38 -4.52 -7.40
C MET A 330 4.56 -4.88 -6.49
N LEU A 331 4.35 -5.72 -5.46
CA LEU A 331 5.39 -6.13 -4.52
C LEU A 331 6.50 -6.92 -5.22
N LEU A 332 6.14 -7.92 -6.03
CA LEU A 332 7.10 -8.71 -6.80
C LEU A 332 7.92 -7.84 -7.77
N SER A 333 7.26 -6.92 -8.47
CA SER A 333 7.95 -5.99 -9.36
C SER A 333 8.91 -5.06 -8.62
N SER A 334 8.60 -4.70 -7.37
CA SER A 334 9.48 -3.86 -6.53
C SER A 334 10.77 -4.60 -6.19
N VAL A 335 10.65 -5.83 -5.67
CA VAL A 335 11.80 -6.69 -5.32
C VAL A 335 12.71 -6.89 -6.52
N GLU A 336 12.15 -7.26 -7.68
CA GLU A 336 12.94 -7.49 -8.91
C GLU A 336 13.56 -6.20 -9.45
N THR A 337 12.91 -5.04 -9.26
CA THR A 337 13.52 -3.74 -9.58
C THR A 337 14.70 -3.46 -8.65
N ALA A 338 14.54 -3.65 -7.33
CA ALA A 338 15.58 -3.43 -6.35
C ALA A 338 16.80 -4.34 -6.58
N LYS A 339 16.57 -5.62 -6.92
CA LYS A 339 17.64 -6.56 -7.29
C LYS A 339 18.44 -6.08 -8.49
N LYS A 340 17.75 -5.54 -9.50
CA LYS A 340 18.38 -4.99 -10.71
C LYS A 340 19.21 -3.74 -10.43
N ASP A 341 18.75 -2.90 -9.51
CA ASP A 341 19.44 -1.67 -9.11
C ASP A 341 20.65 -1.97 -8.18
N GLY A 342 20.65 -3.10 -7.48
CA GLY A 342 21.79 -3.64 -6.74
C GLY A 342 22.03 -3.03 -5.35
N TYR A 343 21.11 -2.18 -4.86
CA TYR A 343 21.22 -1.59 -3.52
C TYR A 343 20.65 -2.55 -2.47
N LEU A 344 21.54 -3.15 -1.66
CA LEU A 344 21.18 -4.14 -0.63
C LEU A 344 20.06 -3.66 0.30
N ASP A 345 20.13 -2.42 0.79
CA ASP A 345 19.10 -1.84 1.68
C ASP A 345 17.71 -1.80 1.04
N SER A 346 17.64 -1.45 -0.25
CA SER A 346 16.37 -1.41 -0.98
C SER A 346 15.83 -2.81 -1.21
N ILE A 347 16.71 -3.79 -1.50
CA ILE A 347 16.32 -5.19 -1.69
C ILE A 347 15.74 -5.75 -0.40
N ILE A 348 16.45 -5.62 0.72
CA ILE A 348 16.00 -6.09 2.04
C ILE A 348 14.66 -5.45 2.41
N ARG A 349 14.55 -4.12 2.31
CA ARG A 349 13.29 -3.42 2.61
C ARG A 349 12.12 -3.90 1.76
N ASP A 350 12.35 -4.15 0.47
CA ASP A 350 11.30 -4.59 -0.44
C ASP A 350 10.90 -6.05 -0.16
N TYR A 351 11.83 -6.92 0.28
CA TYR A 351 11.51 -8.23 0.84
C TYR A 351 10.72 -8.14 2.14
N GLU A 352 11.10 -7.25 3.07
CA GLU A 352 10.34 -7.06 4.32
C GLU A 352 8.90 -6.61 4.05
N ASN A 353 8.70 -5.71 3.08
CA ASN A 353 7.37 -5.34 2.61
C ASN A 353 6.61 -6.53 2.00
N LEU A 354 7.31 -7.43 1.30
CA LEU A 354 6.74 -8.65 0.76
C LEU A 354 6.31 -9.60 1.89
N PHE A 355 7.15 -9.82 2.91
CA PHE A 355 6.84 -10.68 4.07
C PHE A 355 5.70 -10.11 4.92
N TYR A 356 5.60 -8.78 5.05
CA TYR A 356 4.44 -8.13 5.69
C TYR A 356 3.11 -8.49 5.01
N HIS A 357 3.15 -8.78 3.70
CA HIS A 357 2.00 -9.18 2.90
C HIS A 357 2.02 -10.67 2.52
N GLN A 358 2.72 -11.52 3.28
CA GLN A 358 2.92 -12.94 2.96
C GLN A 358 1.62 -13.74 2.80
N GLU A 359 0.53 -13.33 3.48
CA GLU A 359 -0.80 -13.95 3.34
C GLU A 359 -1.33 -13.96 1.90
N LEU A 360 -0.86 -13.03 1.04
CA LEU A 360 -1.20 -12.99 -0.38
C LEU A 360 -0.57 -14.13 -1.19
N PHE A 361 0.43 -14.80 -0.61
CA PHE A 361 1.27 -15.78 -1.27
C PHE A 361 1.11 -17.17 -0.63
N ALA A 362 0.13 -17.39 0.26
CA ALA A 362 -0.02 -18.62 1.04
C ALA A 362 -0.11 -19.92 0.20
N GLU A 363 -0.50 -19.83 -1.07
CA GLU A 363 -0.52 -20.97 -2.02
C GLU A 363 0.81 -21.17 -2.77
N GLU A 364 1.76 -20.25 -2.65
CA GLU A 364 3.06 -20.30 -3.34
C GLU A 364 4.07 -21.15 -2.56
N THR A 365 4.64 -22.13 -3.25
CA THR A 365 5.61 -23.06 -2.71
C THR A 365 6.98 -22.45 -2.38
N ASP A 366 7.17 -21.17 -2.69
CA ASP A 366 8.49 -20.53 -2.80
C ASP A 366 8.74 -19.46 -1.72
N ILE A 367 7.80 -19.22 -0.80
CA ILE A 367 7.98 -18.26 0.31
C ILE A 367 9.24 -18.58 1.12
N SER A 368 9.50 -19.86 1.40
CA SER A 368 10.71 -20.29 2.12
C SER A 368 11.98 -19.92 1.35
N GLY A 369 11.95 -20.00 0.02
CA GLY A 369 13.05 -19.59 -0.85
C GLY A 369 13.37 -18.09 -0.72
N TRP A 370 12.35 -17.25 -0.58
CA TRP A 370 12.53 -15.82 -0.35
C TRP A 370 13.15 -15.50 1.02
N TYR A 371 12.80 -16.24 2.07
CA TYR A 371 13.46 -16.11 3.38
C TYR A 371 14.96 -16.40 3.28
N PHE A 372 15.35 -17.50 2.62
CA PHE A 372 16.77 -17.82 2.41
C PHE A 372 17.46 -16.79 1.52
N GLU A 373 16.85 -16.37 0.42
CA GLU A 373 17.42 -15.37 -0.49
C GLU A 373 17.62 -14.02 0.22
N CYS A 374 16.63 -13.57 0.99
CA CYS A 374 16.73 -12.34 1.77
C CYS A 374 17.77 -12.44 2.90
N ALA A 375 17.88 -13.60 3.58
CA ALA A 375 18.92 -13.84 4.57
C ALA A 375 20.34 -13.71 3.97
N GLU A 376 20.56 -14.17 2.73
CA GLU A 376 21.85 -13.97 2.06
C GLU A 376 22.12 -12.48 1.77
N TYR A 377 21.10 -11.67 1.46
CA TYR A 377 21.30 -10.21 1.32
C TYR A 377 21.64 -9.52 2.64
N TYR A 378 21.08 -9.97 3.77
CA TYR A 378 21.50 -9.52 5.10
C TYR A 378 22.97 -9.87 5.36
N LEU A 379 23.40 -11.09 5.03
CA LEU A 379 24.80 -11.50 5.16
C LEU A 379 25.74 -10.69 4.26
N MET A 380 25.33 -10.36 3.03
CA MET A 380 26.10 -9.46 2.14
C MET A 380 26.24 -8.03 2.68
N LYS A 381 25.39 -7.63 3.64
CA LYS A 381 25.41 -6.33 4.31
C LYS A 381 26.16 -6.38 5.66
N ASP A 382 26.86 -7.48 5.97
CA ASP A 382 27.48 -7.73 7.27
C ASP A 382 26.48 -7.66 8.44
N ASP A 383 25.23 -8.12 8.22
CA ASP A 383 24.19 -8.19 9.26
C ASP A 383 23.72 -9.64 9.52
N PRO A 384 24.59 -10.49 10.10
CA PRO A 384 24.26 -11.88 10.40
C PRO A 384 23.14 -12.04 11.45
N VAL A 385 23.01 -11.11 12.40
CA VAL A 385 21.91 -11.13 13.39
C VAL A 385 20.58 -10.81 12.72
N GLY A 386 20.53 -9.83 11.82
CA GLY A 386 19.36 -9.56 10.98
C GLY A 386 18.96 -10.76 10.12
N ALA A 387 19.94 -11.46 9.53
CA ALA A 387 19.70 -12.69 8.78
C ALA A 387 19.10 -13.80 9.66
N ALA A 388 19.66 -14.02 10.86
CA ALA A 388 19.18 -15.03 11.79
C ALA A 388 17.77 -14.71 12.31
N GLY A 389 17.51 -13.46 12.68
CA GLY A 389 16.18 -12.99 13.10
C GLY A 389 15.14 -13.08 11.97
N LEU A 390 15.54 -12.86 10.70
CA LEU A 390 14.68 -13.10 9.56
C LEU A 390 14.28 -14.58 9.43
N LEU A 391 15.24 -15.51 9.58
CA LEU A 391 14.96 -16.95 9.53
C LEU A 391 14.08 -17.40 10.70
N GLU A 392 14.26 -16.82 11.89
CA GLU A 392 13.39 -17.06 13.05
C GLU A 392 11.94 -16.63 12.81
N ARG A 393 11.73 -15.42 12.25
CA ARG A 393 10.40 -14.98 11.79
C ARG A 393 9.80 -15.94 10.76
N GLY A 394 10.64 -16.53 9.90
CA GLY A 394 10.26 -17.57 8.95
C GLY A 394 9.76 -18.84 9.67
N ILE A 395 10.54 -19.37 10.61
CA ILE A 395 10.18 -20.55 11.41
C ILE A 395 8.82 -20.37 12.08
N GLU A 396 8.62 -19.26 12.80
CA GLU A 396 7.35 -18.97 13.46
C GLU A 396 6.16 -18.92 12.49
N THR A 397 6.41 -18.44 11.27
CA THR A 397 5.37 -18.35 10.23
C THR A 397 4.93 -19.74 9.79
N PHE A 398 5.89 -20.64 9.53
CA PHE A 398 5.59 -22.01 9.11
C PHE A 398 4.99 -22.86 10.25
N GLU A 399 5.42 -22.66 11.50
CA GLU A 399 4.81 -23.31 12.68
C GLU A 399 3.34 -22.90 12.87
N LYS A 400 3.02 -21.61 12.73
CA LYS A 400 1.65 -21.10 12.83
C LYS A 400 0.75 -21.65 11.70
N ALA A 401 1.29 -21.87 10.51
CA ALA A 401 0.56 -22.45 9.38
C ALA A 401 0.20 -23.93 9.62
N ASP A 402 1.12 -24.71 10.19
CA ASP A 402 0.88 -26.10 10.58
C ASP A 402 -0.16 -26.21 11.70
N ALA A 403 -0.10 -25.33 12.70
CA ALA A 403 -1.05 -25.30 13.81
C ALA A 403 -2.51 -25.00 13.38
N LYS A 404 -2.70 -24.26 12.28
CA LYS A 404 -4.04 -23.92 11.75
C LYS A 404 -4.62 -24.98 10.81
N GLY A 405 -3.85 -26.00 10.41
CA GLY A 405 -4.30 -27.05 9.49
C GLY A 405 -4.65 -26.55 8.08
N GLU A 406 -4.12 -25.39 7.68
CA GLU A 406 -4.42 -24.73 6.39
C GLU A 406 -3.80 -25.48 5.19
N THR A 407 -2.93 -26.47 5.42
CA THR A 407 -2.22 -27.24 4.37
C THR A 407 -2.83 -28.62 4.07
N ALA A 408 -4.03 -28.93 4.57
CA ALA A 408 -4.64 -30.27 4.50
C ALA A 408 -5.01 -30.79 3.09
N GLU A 409 -4.85 -30.00 2.02
CA GLU A 409 -5.22 -30.42 0.65
C GLU A 409 -4.07 -30.94 -0.22
N ALA A 410 -2.81 -30.90 0.24
CA ALA A 410 -1.69 -31.53 -0.46
C ALA A 410 -1.27 -32.83 0.25
N GLU A 411 -1.18 -33.94 -0.47
CA GLU A 411 -0.83 -35.30 0.03
C GLU A 411 0.50 -35.39 0.83
N ASN A 412 1.28 -34.30 0.94
CA ASN A 412 2.56 -34.20 1.67
C ASN A 412 2.71 -32.92 2.55
N GLY A 413 1.63 -32.18 2.87
CA GLY A 413 1.68 -30.83 3.48
C GLY A 413 2.50 -30.69 4.79
N PRO A 414 2.23 -31.48 5.85
CA PRO A 414 2.90 -31.32 7.15
C PRO A 414 4.39 -31.71 7.13
N ALA A 415 4.72 -32.81 6.43
CA ALA A 415 6.09 -33.30 6.33
C ALA A 415 7.03 -32.34 5.59
N ARG A 416 6.49 -31.53 4.68
CA ARG A 416 7.25 -30.51 3.94
C ARG A 416 7.58 -29.29 4.80
N ASN A 417 6.67 -28.88 5.69
CA ASN A 417 6.88 -27.74 6.58
C ASN A 417 7.91 -28.06 7.66
N GLU A 418 7.88 -29.27 8.24
CA GLU A 418 8.92 -29.75 9.15
C GLU A 418 10.32 -29.75 8.49
N GLU A 419 10.41 -30.15 7.22
CA GLU A 419 11.67 -30.11 6.46
C GLU A 419 12.18 -28.67 6.25
N ILE A 420 11.29 -27.74 5.90
CA ILE A 420 11.62 -26.32 5.71
C ILE A 420 12.07 -25.68 7.03
N ILE A 421 11.33 -25.91 8.12
CA ILE A 421 11.68 -25.42 9.46
C ILE A 421 13.07 -25.93 9.85
N GLY A 422 13.32 -27.24 9.72
CA GLY A 422 14.63 -27.82 10.03
C GLY A 422 15.76 -27.30 9.12
N MET A 423 15.48 -26.89 7.88
CA MET A 423 16.46 -26.19 7.05
C MET A 423 16.74 -24.76 7.53
N MET A 424 15.72 -24.01 7.92
CA MET A 424 15.85 -22.65 8.45
C MET A 424 16.59 -22.65 9.79
N GLU A 425 16.27 -23.58 10.69
CA GLU A 425 16.95 -23.77 11.97
C GLU A 425 18.44 -24.04 11.79
N ARG A 426 18.81 -25.04 10.96
CA ARG A 426 20.22 -25.33 10.68
C ARG A 426 20.98 -24.14 10.11
N LYS A 427 20.35 -23.37 9.20
CA LYS A 427 20.98 -22.18 8.62
C LYS A 427 21.08 -21.04 9.66
N LYS A 428 20.08 -20.86 10.50
CA LYS A 428 20.08 -19.90 11.62
C LYS A 428 21.23 -20.22 12.59
N GLU A 429 21.32 -21.47 13.04
CA GLU A 429 22.38 -21.95 13.93
C GLU A 429 23.77 -21.80 13.30
N ASP A 430 23.92 -22.13 12.02
CA ASP A 430 25.17 -21.92 11.28
C ASP A 430 25.59 -20.44 11.25
N ILE A 431 24.66 -19.53 10.95
CA ILE A 431 24.94 -18.08 10.95
C ILE A 431 25.37 -17.62 12.36
N LEU A 432 24.64 -18.01 13.40
CA LEU A 432 24.90 -17.60 14.78
C LEU A 432 26.23 -18.16 15.30
N ALA A 433 26.57 -19.41 14.98
CA ALA A 433 27.83 -20.04 15.39
C ALA A 433 29.07 -19.29 14.86
N HIS A 434 28.95 -18.69 13.66
CA HIS A 434 30.01 -17.94 12.99
C HIS A 434 29.90 -16.42 13.18
N CYS A 435 28.92 -15.94 13.95
CA CYS A 435 28.73 -14.53 14.24
C CYS A 435 29.64 -14.08 15.40
N ARG A 436 30.29 -12.92 15.26
CA ARG A 436 31.09 -12.30 16.32
C ARG A 436 30.77 -10.81 16.42
N VAL A 437 30.81 -10.28 17.64
CA VAL A 437 30.71 -8.83 17.88
C VAL A 437 32.00 -8.19 17.41
N ALA A 438 31.90 -7.28 16.45
CA ALA A 438 33.02 -6.49 15.95
C ALA A 438 33.06 -5.10 16.59
N GLY A 439 31.91 -4.58 17.02
CA GLY A 439 31.86 -3.38 17.82
C GLY A 439 30.52 -3.19 18.50
N VAL A 440 30.51 -2.36 19.53
CA VAL A 440 29.30 -1.92 20.23
C VAL A 440 29.35 -0.42 20.42
N THR A 441 28.26 0.25 20.08
CA THR A 441 28.05 1.66 20.42
C THR A 441 27.00 1.74 21.48
N GLU A 442 27.31 2.42 22.58
CA GLU A 442 26.41 2.64 23.69
C GLU A 442 25.85 4.07 23.63
N TYR A 443 24.54 4.18 23.82
CA TYR A 443 23.80 5.43 23.88
C TYR A 443 23.09 5.54 25.23
N LEU A 444 23.08 6.74 25.80
CA LEU A 444 22.29 7.10 26.97
C LEU A 444 21.40 8.29 26.58
N TYR A 445 20.08 8.11 26.62
CA TYR A 445 19.10 9.09 26.11
C TYR A 445 19.36 9.53 24.66
N GLY A 446 19.76 8.59 23.80
CA GLY A 446 20.11 8.86 22.41
C GLY A 446 21.45 9.60 22.20
N GLU A 447 22.15 9.97 23.26
CA GLU A 447 23.51 10.52 23.19
C GLU A 447 24.55 9.41 23.27
N ARG A 448 25.49 9.38 22.33
CA ARG A 448 26.58 8.40 22.30
C ARG A 448 27.48 8.56 23.54
N ARG A 449 27.69 7.49 24.31
CA ARG A 449 28.49 7.47 25.55
C ARG A 449 29.79 6.69 25.41
N GLU A 450 29.72 5.51 24.81
CA GLU A 450 30.89 4.66 24.58
C GLU A 450 30.85 4.02 23.20
N TYR A 451 32.02 3.65 22.70
CA TYR A 451 32.17 2.76 21.55
C TYR A 451 33.34 1.83 21.79
N LYS A 452 33.13 0.53 21.60
CA LYS A 452 34.18 -0.48 21.70
C LYS A 452 34.27 -1.22 20.37
N GLU A 453 35.49 -1.54 19.95
CA GLU A 453 35.80 -2.33 18.76
C GLU A 453 36.62 -3.54 19.18
N TYR A 454 36.35 -4.67 18.54
CA TYR A 454 36.95 -5.96 18.87
C TYR A 454 37.65 -6.54 17.64
N ASP A 455 38.74 -7.26 17.86
CA ASP A 455 39.40 -8.04 16.81
C ASP A 455 38.68 -9.36 16.52
N GLU A 456 39.22 -10.15 15.59
CA GLU A 456 38.67 -11.44 15.17
C GLU A 456 38.65 -12.50 16.29
N GLN A 457 39.46 -12.32 17.34
CA GLN A 457 39.49 -13.16 18.53
C GLN A 457 38.50 -12.68 19.61
N GLY A 458 37.82 -11.55 19.40
CA GLY A 458 36.88 -10.95 20.35
C GLY A 458 37.56 -10.10 21.44
N ARG A 459 38.82 -9.69 21.25
CA ARG A 459 39.56 -8.84 22.19
C ARG A 459 39.33 -7.38 21.86
N GLU A 460 39.12 -6.54 22.88
CA GLU A 460 38.88 -5.10 22.71
C GLU A 460 40.16 -4.40 22.21
N VAL A 461 40.15 -3.88 20.99
CA VAL A 461 41.30 -3.18 20.38
C VAL A 461 41.17 -1.66 20.40
N LEU A 462 39.95 -1.15 20.54
CA LEU A 462 39.66 0.27 20.64
C LEU A 462 38.50 0.51 21.59
N HIS A 463 38.67 1.45 22.50
CA HIS A 463 37.62 1.97 23.35
C HIS A 463 37.57 3.49 23.27
N ILE A 464 36.44 4.02 22.83
CA ILE A 464 36.16 5.45 22.77
C ILE A 464 35.14 5.78 23.85
N ARG A 465 35.47 6.73 24.71
CA ARG A 465 34.57 7.28 25.72
C ARG A 465 34.26 8.73 25.40
N TYR A 466 32.99 9.11 25.55
CA TYR A 466 32.48 10.46 25.35
C TYR A 466 32.03 11.09 26.68
N PRO A 467 32.92 11.28 27.68
CA PRO A 467 32.56 11.98 28.89
C PRO A 467 32.35 13.47 28.59
N ASP A 468 31.61 14.17 29.45
CA ASP A 468 31.17 15.55 29.19
C ASP A 468 32.30 16.46 28.67
N ARG A 469 32.10 16.99 27.45
CA ARG A 469 32.97 17.95 26.76
C ARG A 469 34.38 17.44 26.40
N LYS A 470 34.60 16.13 26.34
CA LYS A 470 35.82 15.56 25.76
C LYS A 470 35.58 14.18 25.16
N CYS A 471 36.49 13.74 24.32
CA CYS A 471 36.51 12.39 23.76
C CYS A 471 37.85 11.76 24.10
N ILE A 472 37.82 10.50 24.56
CA ILE A 472 39.00 9.72 24.93
C ILE A 472 39.03 8.49 24.05
N TRP A 473 40.17 8.22 23.42
CA TRP A 473 40.42 6.99 22.67
C TRP A 473 41.49 6.18 23.39
N GLU A 474 41.25 4.90 23.63
CA GLU A 474 42.18 3.93 24.18
C GLU A 474 42.38 2.84 23.14
N TYR A 475 43.57 2.77 22.56
CA TYR A 475 43.97 1.72 21.62
C TYR A 475 44.73 0.64 22.38
N LYS A 476 44.43 -0.63 22.10
CA LYS A 476 45.00 -1.79 22.78
C LYS A 476 45.64 -2.74 21.77
N ASN A 477 46.86 -3.19 22.08
CA ASN A 477 47.58 -4.16 21.27
C ASN A 477 47.90 -5.41 22.07
N TYR A 478 47.85 -6.56 21.38
CA TYR A 478 48.05 -7.87 21.96
C TYR A 478 49.20 -8.59 21.25
N ASP A 479 49.91 -9.45 21.95
CA ASP A 479 50.87 -10.38 21.36
C ASP A 479 50.18 -11.61 20.71
N GLU A 480 50.98 -12.52 20.15
CA GLU A 480 50.50 -13.76 19.52
C GLU A 480 49.86 -14.74 20.54
N ALA A 481 50.26 -14.67 21.81
CA ALA A 481 49.69 -15.47 22.89
C ALA A 481 48.36 -14.89 23.42
N GLY A 482 48.06 -13.65 23.06
CA GLY A 482 46.85 -12.93 23.46
C GLY A 482 46.99 -12.06 24.70
N ASN A 483 48.21 -11.82 25.16
CA ASN A 483 48.48 -10.92 26.28
C ASN A 483 48.45 -9.46 25.80
N LEU A 484 47.85 -8.57 26.61
CA LEU A 484 47.85 -7.14 26.34
C LEU A 484 49.26 -6.59 26.58
N THR A 485 49.90 -6.05 25.55
CA THR A 485 51.30 -5.58 25.62
C THR A 485 51.43 -4.07 25.56
N PHE A 486 50.42 -3.37 25.03
CA PHE A 486 50.48 -1.92 24.89
C PHE A 486 49.09 -1.27 24.91
N VAL A 487 48.99 -0.14 25.61
CA VAL A 487 47.81 0.72 25.61
C VAL A 487 48.23 2.14 25.25
N GLU A 488 47.51 2.76 24.31
CA GLU A 488 47.73 4.15 23.90
C GLU A 488 46.48 4.98 24.12
N LYS A 489 46.61 6.09 24.87
CA LYS A 489 45.48 6.97 25.16
C LYS A 489 45.61 8.31 24.46
N TRP A 490 44.51 8.74 23.86
CA TRP A 490 44.35 10.06 23.26
C TRP A 490 43.16 10.77 23.86
N GLU A 491 43.26 12.09 24.01
CA GLU A 491 42.17 12.95 24.46
C GLU A 491 41.96 14.10 23.46
N GLN A 492 40.71 14.49 23.26
CA GLN A 492 40.34 15.72 22.55
C GLN A 492 39.27 16.43 23.36
N LYS A 493 39.53 17.66 23.79
CA LYS A 493 38.55 18.48 24.52
C LYS A 493 37.67 19.26 23.53
N GLU A 494 36.50 19.63 23.99
CA GLU A 494 35.58 20.48 23.23
C GLU A 494 36.26 21.79 22.78
N GLY A 495 36.21 22.05 21.48
CA GLY A 495 36.85 23.22 20.87
C GLY A 495 38.30 23.01 20.39
N GLU A 496 38.94 21.88 20.73
CA GLU A 496 40.24 21.51 20.19
C GLU A 496 40.10 20.91 18.78
N LYS A 497 40.99 21.31 17.87
CA LYS A 497 40.96 20.85 16.47
C LYS A 497 41.58 19.47 16.26
N GLU A 498 42.52 19.11 17.11
CA GLU A 498 43.31 17.87 16.99
C GLU A 498 43.27 17.15 18.34
N LYS A 499 43.22 15.82 18.29
CA LYS A 499 43.40 14.98 19.48
C LYS A 499 44.87 14.97 19.89
N GLN A 500 45.12 14.93 21.18
CA GLN A 500 46.45 14.87 21.77
C GLN A 500 46.66 13.51 22.46
N LYS A 501 47.83 12.91 22.25
CA LYS A 501 48.24 11.72 22.99
C LYS A 501 48.54 12.09 24.44
N THR A 502 47.93 11.40 25.39
CA THR A 502 48.02 11.72 26.82
C THR A 502 48.73 10.66 27.64
N GLU A 503 48.68 9.39 27.24
CA GLU A 503 49.23 8.28 28.01
C GLU A 503 49.71 7.14 27.09
N GLU A 504 50.77 6.46 27.50
CA GLU A 504 51.18 5.15 27.00
C GLU A 504 51.35 4.20 28.17
N GLU A 505 50.97 2.94 27.99
CA GLU A 505 51.23 1.87 28.94
C GLU A 505 51.88 0.69 28.21
N TYR A 506 52.97 0.15 28.77
CA TYR A 506 53.69 -1.01 28.24
C TYR A 506 53.62 -2.13 29.28
N LEU A 507 53.36 -3.35 28.81
CA LEU A 507 53.21 -4.53 29.65
C LEU A 507 54.10 -5.65 29.09
N GLU A 508 54.85 -6.32 29.97
CA GLU A 508 55.73 -7.44 29.60
C GLU A 508 55.48 -8.69 30.46
N TYR A 509 55.55 -9.84 29.81
CA TYR A 509 55.23 -11.15 30.38
C TYR A 509 56.42 -12.10 30.22
N ASP A 510 56.59 -13.01 31.18
CA ASP A 510 57.61 -14.04 31.12
C ASP A 510 57.21 -15.17 30.14
N GLU A 511 58.07 -16.18 29.97
CA GLU A 511 57.81 -17.30 29.05
C GLU A 511 56.61 -18.16 29.48
N GLN A 512 56.20 -18.09 30.75
CA GLN A 512 55.06 -18.78 31.33
C GLN A 512 53.76 -17.95 31.21
N GLY A 513 53.83 -16.70 30.75
CA GLY A 513 52.71 -15.78 30.62
C GLY A 513 52.39 -14.99 31.89
N ASN A 514 53.28 -14.96 32.88
CA ASN A 514 53.10 -14.12 34.07
C ASN A 514 53.54 -12.70 33.77
N LEU A 515 52.70 -11.72 34.13
CA LEU A 515 53.01 -10.31 34.04
C LEU A 515 54.14 -9.94 35.01
N TYR A 516 55.32 -9.55 34.50
CA TYR A 516 56.47 -9.18 35.33
C TYR A 516 56.77 -7.68 35.30
N TYR A 517 56.25 -6.94 34.33
CA TYR A 517 56.51 -5.50 34.22
C TYR A 517 55.34 -4.73 33.63
N ILE A 518 55.01 -3.58 34.22
CA ILE A 518 54.13 -2.55 33.66
C ILE A 518 54.81 -1.20 33.86
N VAL A 519 54.75 -0.36 32.84
CA VAL A 519 55.12 1.06 32.97
C VAL A 519 54.11 1.93 32.24
N ARG A 520 53.72 3.05 32.87
CA ARG A 520 52.82 4.06 32.32
C ARG A 520 53.53 5.41 32.21
N TYR A 521 53.43 6.01 31.03
CA TYR A 521 54.03 7.28 30.69
C TYR A 521 52.95 8.34 30.44
N ASP A 522 53.04 9.48 31.13
CA ASP A 522 52.29 10.68 30.76
C ASP A 522 53.05 11.38 29.62
N THR A 523 52.49 11.29 28.42
CA THR A 523 53.13 11.84 27.20
C THR A 523 53.05 13.36 27.12
N VAL A 524 52.17 14.00 27.91
CA VAL A 524 52.06 15.47 27.99
C VAL A 524 53.16 16.03 28.88
N ARG A 525 53.40 15.38 30.03
CA ARG A 525 54.47 15.75 30.97
C ARG A 525 55.83 15.19 30.58
N GLY A 526 55.86 14.17 29.71
CA GLY A 526 57.06 13.49 29.27
C GLY A 526 57.78 12.75 30.40
N ARG A 527 57.01 12.12 31.29
CA ARG A 527 57.55 11.39 32.45
C ARG A 527 56.76 10.11 32.74
N GLU A 528 57.43 9.17 33.40
CA GLU A 528 56.81 8.00 34.01
C GLU A 528 55.90 8.45 35.16
N THR A 529 54.69 7.90 35.20
CA THR A 529 53.71 8.17 36.26
C THR A 529 53.42 6.94 37.10
N TYR A 530 53.64 5.75 36.56
CA TYR A 530 53.44 4.49 37.24
C TYR A 530 54.43 3.45 36.73
N GLU A 531 54.99 2.66 37.64
CA GLU A 531 55.81 1.50 37.31
C GLU A 531 55.50 0.38 38.30
N MET A 532 55.32 -0.83 37.77
CA MET A 532 55.14 -2.05 38.55
C MET A 532 56.08 -3.13 38.05
N SER A 533 56.77 -3.80 38.96
CA SER A 533 57.65 -4.93 38.67
C SER A 533 57.30 -6.13 39.55
N ARG A 534 57.35 -7.34 39.00
CA ARG A 534 57.13 -8.59 39.73
C ARG A 534 58.22 -9.59 39.39
N GLY A 535 58.62 -10.38 40.38
CA GLY A 535 59.53 -11.51 40.18
C GLY A 535 58.81 -12.80 40.53
N TYR A 536 59.08 -13.86 39.76
CA TYR A 536 58.52 -15.19 39.98
C TYR A 536 59.64 -16.24 40.07
N ASP A 537 59.42 -17.32 40.82
CA ASP A 537 60.28 -18.50 40.81
C ASP A 537 59.93 -19.46 39.65
N GLU A 538 60.69 -20.55 39.48
CA GLU A 538 60.47 -21.55 38.42
C GLU A 538 59.11 -22.26 38.52
N GLU A 539 58.47 -22.25 39.69
CA GLU A 539 57.16 -22.82 39.95
C GLU A 539 56.03 -21.80 39.72
N GLY A 540 56.36 -20.55 39.34
CA GLY A 540 55.43 -19.48 39.04
C GLY A 540 54.98 -18.67 40.26
N HIS A 541 55.63 -18.86 41.41
CA HIS A 541 55.24 -18.13 42.61
C HIS A 541 55.92 -16.78 42.71
N GLN A 542 55.17 -15.78 43.14
CA GLN A 542 55.67 -14.42 43.25
C GLN A 542 56.70 -14.30 44.40
N THR A 543 57.92 -13.91 44.05
CA THR A 543 59.05 -13.70 44.98
C THR A 543 59.31 -12.22 45.25
N TYR A 544 58.81 -11.34 44.39
CA TYR A 544 59.01 -9.90 44.47
C TYR A 544 57.82 -9.12 43.88
N TYR A 545 57.52 -7.97 44.47
CA TYR A 545 56.59 -6.97 43.99
C TYR A 545 57.19 -5.59 44.25
N LEU A 546 57.11 -4.70 43.26
CA LEU A 546 57.37 -3.29 43.45
C LEU A 546 56.32 -2.51 42.69
N GLU A 547 55.79 -1.48 43.34
CA GLU A 547 54.85 -0.53 42.75
C GLU A 547 55.30 0.88 43.12
N SER A 548 55.43 1.73 42.12
CA SER A 548 55.82 3.13 42.29
C SER A 548 54.96 4.08 41.47
N TYR A 549 54.77 5.28 41.99
CA TYR A 549 54.05 6.37 41.32
C TYR A 549 54.96 7.59 41.26
N ASP A 550 55.09 8.19 40.07
CA ASP A 550 56.00 9.32 39.81
C ASP A 550 57.45 9.08 40.33
N GLY A 551 57.91 7.81 40.35
CA GLY A 551 59.23 7.38 40.85
C GLY A 551 59.33 7.19 42.36
N GLU A 552 58.26 7.40 43.12
CA GLU A 552 58.19 7.13 44.55
C GLU A 552 57.63 5.73 44.81
N ILE A 553 58.38 4.90 45.54
CA ILE A 553 57.94 3.55 45.91
C ILE A 553 56.74 3.66 46.83
N PHE A 554 55.63 3.09 46.40
CA PHE A 554 54.39 3.03 47.15
C PHE A 554 54.25 1.70 47.89
N THR A 555 54.56 0.60 47.21
CA THR A 555 54.56 -0.74 47.80
C THR A 555 55.80 -1.50 47.35
N GLU A 556 56.47 -2.17 48.29
CA GLU A 556 57.55 -3.12 48.00
C GLU A 556 57.30 -4.39 48.80
N ARG A 557 57.17 -5.54 48.12
CA ARG A 557 57.00 -6.85 48.76
C ARG A 557 58.12 -7.79 48.34
N GLN A 558 58.75 -8.44 49.31
CA GLN A 558 59.83 -9.40 49.06
C GLN A 558 59.60 -10.68 49.83
N CYS A 559 59.60 -11.81 49.13
CA CYS A 559 59.56 -13.14 49.75
C CYS A 559 60.86 -13.38 50.53
N CYS A 560 60.71 -13.58 51.83
CA CYS A 560 61.81 -13.79 52.76
C CYS A 560 61.98 -15.28 53.08
N LEU A 561 60.88 -16.01 53.15
CA LEU A 561 60.88 -17.43 53.46
C LEU A 561 59.70 -18.11 52.75
N ARG A 562 59.95 -19.30 52.20
CA ARG A 562 58.93 -20.15 51.58
C ARG A 562 59.11 -21.60 52.02
N SER A 563 58.00 -22.29 52.22
CA SER A 563 57.89 -23.73 52.43
C SER A 563 56.63 -24.25 51.73
N ASP A 564 56.41 -25.57 51.74
CA ASP A 564 55.28 -26.22 51.05
C ASP A 564 53.90 -25.67 51.44
N HIS A 565 53.75 -25.13 52.66
CA HIS A 565 52.47 -24.69 53.21
C HIS A 565 52.52 -23.28 53.82
N MET A 566 53.60 -22.53 53.62
CA MET A 566 53.75 -21.19 54.22
C MET A 566 54.70 -20.30 53.41
N GLN A 567 54.34 -19.02 53.26
CA GLN A 567 55.16 -17.97 52.67
C GLN A 567 55.18 -16.77 53.62
N ILE A 568 56.36 -16.19 53.81
CA ILE A 568 56.56 -15.00 54.63
C ILE A 568 57.16 -13.92 53.73
N ASP A 569 56.40 -12.84 53.55
CA ASP A 569 56.79 -11.69 52.76
C ASP A 569 57.07 -10.50 53.67
N ARG A 570 58.14 -9.75 53.40
CA ARG A 570 58.33 -8.42 53.95
C ARG A 570 57.64 -7.44 53.03
N GLU A 571 56.72 -6.65 53.56
CA GLU A 571 56.02 -5.61 52.81
C GLU A 571 56.30 -4.24 53.40
N TYR A 572 56.64 -3.29 52.54
CA TYR A 572 56.61 -1.85 52.81
C TYR A 572 55.41 -1.23 52.11
N THR A 573 54.70 -0.33 52.79
CA THR A 573 53.59 0.45 52.20
C THR A 573 53.68 1.91 52.65
N ALA A 574 53.65 2.83 51.68
CA ALA A 574 53.77 4.27 51.92
C ALA A 574 52.53 4.88 52.62
N ASP A 575 51.34 4.33 52.38
CA ASP A 575 50.04 4.80 52.91
C ASP A 575 49.68 4.21 54.29
N CYS A 576 50.68 3.92 55.12
CA CYS A 576 50.46 3.39 56.46
C CYS A 576 49.89 4.48 57.41
N PRO A 577 48.82 4.20 58.19
CA PRO A 577 48.27 5.15 59.15
C PRO A 577 49.31 5.72 60.13
N VAL A 578 49.14 6.97 60.54
CA VAL A 578 50.08 7.66 61.46
C VAL A 578 50.16 6.90 62.79
N GLY A 579 51.29 6.22 63.03
CA GLY A 579 51.56 5.45 64.26
C GLY A 579 51.76 3.96 64.05
N GLU A 580 51.56 3.45 62.83
CA GLU A 580 51.86 2.07 62.44
C GLU A 580 53.25 1.96 61.79
N GLU A 581 53.84 0.76 61.83
CA GLU A 581 55.12 0.50 61.17
C GLU A 581 54.88 0.39 59.65
N PRO A 582 55.50 1.25 58.81
CA PRO A 582 55.30 1.22 57.36
C PRO A 582 55.90 -0.03 56.71
N ILE A 583 56.53 -0.90 57.50
CA ILE A 583 57.10 -2.17 57.07
C ILE A 583 56.68 -3.25 58.08
N TYR A 584 56.15 -4.36 57.57
CA TYR A 584 55.76 -5.53 58.36
C TYR A 584 56.03 -6.83 57.60
N TYR A 585 55.92 -7.97 58.28
CA TYR A 585 55.87 -9.27 57.63
C TYR A 585 54.43 -9.75 57.48
N ILE A 586 54.10 -10.29 56.31
CA ILE A 586 52.86 -11.03 56.06
C ILE A 586 53.24 -12.51 55.99
N ALA A 587 52.65 -13.33 56.86
CA ALA A 587 52.75 -14.77 56.75
C ALA A 587 51.42 -15.35 56.28
N GLN A 588 51.45 -16.10 55.19
CA GLN A 588 50.31 -16.81 54.64
C GLN A 588 50.54 -18.31 54.80
N GLU A 589 49.59 -19.01 55.40
CA GLU A 589 49.61 -20.47 55.60
C GLU A 589 48.50 -21.12 54.77
N TRP A 590 48.82 -22.21 54.07
CA TRP A 590 47.87 -22.93 53.22
C TRP A 590 47.68 -24.38 53.66
N ASP A 591 46.53 -24.97 53.32
CA ASP A 591 46.30 -26.41 53.41
C ASP A 591 47.01 -27.18 52.29
N GLU A 592 46.98 -28.52 52.36
CA GLU A 592 47.57 -29.41 51.34
C GLU A 592 46.95 -29.23 49.93
N LYS A 593 45.81 -28.55 49.82
CA LYS A 593 45.11 -28.25 48.56
C LYS A 593 45.35 -26.81 48.10
N GLY A 594 46.21 -26.05 48.77
CA GLY A 594 46.55 -24.66 48.45
C GLY A 594 45.55 -23.63 48.92
N LYS A 595 44.67 -23.93 49.88
CA LYS A 595 43.70 -22.97 50.44
C LYS A 595 44.27 -22.22 51.62
N LEU A 596 44.13 -20.89 51.61
CA LEU A 596 44.62 -20.03 52.67
C LEU A 596 43.90 -20.33 53.98
N LEU A 597 44.60 -20.88 54.97
CA LEU A 597 44.07 -21.16 56.30
C LEU A 597 44.24 -19.97 57.24
N ARG A 598 45.37 -19.28 57.10
CA ARG A 598 45.74 -18.18 57.98
C ARG A 598 46.54 -17.12 57.24
N GLU A 599 46.27 -15.86 57.55
CA GLU A 599 47.09 -14.71 57.16
C GLU A 599 47.43 -13.88 58.39
N SER A 600 48.70 -13.64 58.65
CA SER A 600 49.18 -13.01 59.89
C SER A 600 50.16 -11.89 59.61
N TYR A 601 49.97 -10.76 60.28
CA TYR A 601 50.79 -9.56 60.14
C TYR A 601 51.70 -9.43 61.36
N TYR A 602 53.00 -9.33 61.16
CA TYR A 602 54.00 -9.25 62.22
C TYR A 602 54.85 -7.98 62.11
N SER A 603 55.24 -7.44 63.26
CA SER A 603 56.25 -6.40 63.32
C SER A 603 57.63 -6.95 62.94
N LEU A 604 58.51 -6.05 62.49
CA LEU A 604 59.91 -6.36 62.18
C LEU A 604 60.79 -6.72 63.38
N PHE A 605 60.26 -6.71 64.61
CA PHE A 605 60.98 -7.23 65.79
C PHE A 605 61.29 -8.72 65.72
N TYR A 606 60.53 -9.49 64.93
CA TYR A 606 60.73 -10.93 64.76
C TYR A 606 61.47 -11.23 63.45
N SER A 607 62.27 -12.30 63.43
CA SER A 607 62.82 -12.84 62.18
C SER A 607 61.79 -13.74 61.45
N PRO A 608 61.91 -13.92 60.12
CA PRO A 608 61.09 -14.88 59.40
C PRO A 608 61.15 -16.31 59.97
N GLU A 609 62.30 -16.72 60.48
CA GLU A 609 62.47 -18.03 61.14
C GLU A 609 61.74 -18.12 62.47
N GLU A 610 61.72 -17.05 63.28
CA GLU A 610 60.94 -16.98 64.54
C GLU A 610 59.43 -17.01 64.25
N ILE A 611 58.99 -16.36 63.17
CA ILE A 611 57.60 -16.40 62.70
C ILE A 611 57.24 -17.83 62.26
N GLN A 612 58.06 -18.47 61.42
CA GLN A 612 57.82 -19.84 60.96
C GLN A 612 57.82 -20.86 62.12
N ALA A 613 58.65 -20.64 63.14
CA ALA A 613 58.71 -21.49 64.33
C ALA A 613 57.49 -21.30 65.27
N GLY A 614 56.64 -20.30 65.03
CA GLY A 614 55.50 -19.95 65.88
C GLY A 614 55.90 -19.26 67.18
N GLU A 615 57.09 -18.65 67.23
CA GLU A 615 57.63 -17.94 68.39
C GLU A 615 57.20 -16.46 68.41
N ALA A 616 56.74 -15.95 67.27
CA ALA A 616 56.26 -14.59 67.10
C ALA A 616 54.76 -14.44 67.41
N ALA A 617 54.37 -13.34 68.05
CA ALA A 617 52.97 -12.96 68.21
C ALA A 617 52.55 -11.99 67.09
N PRO A 618 51.50 -12.29 66.31
CA PRO A 618 51.03 -11.41 65.25
C PRO A 618 50.34 -10.16 65.83
N LEU A 619 50.45 -9.04 65.10
CA LEU A 619 49.69 -7.81 65.32
C LEU A 619 48.20 -8.05 65.03
N VAL A 620 47.95 -8.70 63.89
CA VAL A 620 46.63 -9.14 63.43
C VAL A 620 46.78 -10.51 62.77
N GLN A 621 45.83 -11.41 63.03
CA GLN A 621 45.76 -12.72 62.40
C GLN A 621 44.34 -12.96 61.88
N TYR A 622 44.20 -13.28 60.60
CA TYR A 622 42.97 -13.75 59.97
C TYR A 622 42.98 -15.28 59.89
N ASP A 623 41.89 -15.90 60.35
CA ASP A 623 41.63 -17.34 60.25
C ASP A 623 40.49 -17.60 59.26
N TYR A 624 40.72 -18.54 58.34
CA TYR A 624 39.78 -18.93 57.28
C TYR A 624 39.30 -20.37 57.50
N ALA A 625 37.99 -20.60 57.40
CA ALA A 625 37.39 -21.92 57.53
C ALA A 625 36.61 -22.30 56.27
N TYR A 626 36.69 -23.58 55.88
CA TYR A 626 36.09 -24.11 54.66
C TYR A 626 35.20 -25.33 54.94
N ASP A 627 34.15 -25.51 54.15
CA ASP A 627 33.37 -26.76 54.13
C ASP A 627 34.08 -27.89 53.34
N LYS A 628 33.42 -29.06 53.26
CA LYS A 628 33.92 -30.24 52.52
C LYS A 628 34.06 -30.02 51.01
N ASN A 629 33.25 -29.13 50.44
CA ASN A 629 33.25 -28.78 49.01
C ASN A 629 34.29 -27.68 48.74
N GLY A 630 34.80 -27.07 49.81
CA GLY A 630 35.85 -26.08 49.78
C GLY A 630 35.35 -24.64 49.75
N ASN A 631 34.09 -24.39 50.05
CA ASN A 631 33.55 -23.04 50.14
C ASN A 631 33.96 -22.41 51.46
N THR A 632 34.29 -21.11 51.48
CA THR A 632 34.62 -20.39 52.71
C THR A 632 33.35 -20.22 53.56
N VAL A 633 33.32 -20.82 54.75
CA VAL A 633 32.17 -20.76 55.67
C VAL A 633 32.35 -19.72 56.77
N SER A 634 33.59 -19.32 57.07
CA SER A 634 33.86 -18.32 58.11
C SER A 634 35.19 -17.62 57.86
N ILE A 635 35.22 -16.31 58.11
CA ILE A 635 36.44 -15.51 58.26
C ILE A 635 36.38 -14.81 59.61
N SER A 636 37.44 -14.90 60.39
CA SER A 636 37.58 -14.19 61.66
C SER A 636 38.96 -13.59 61.77
N TYR A 637 39.13 -12.53 62.56
CA TYR A 637 40.44 -11.99 62.87
C TYR A 637 40.67 -11.86 64.38
N ILE A 638 41.93 -11.91 64.78
CA ILE A 638 42.41 -11.66 66.13
C ILE A 638 43.25 -10.38 66.03
N SER A 639 42.91 -9.35 66.80
CA SER A 639 43.64 -8.08 66.82
C SER A 639 44.03 -7.69 68.24
N GLY A 640 45.27 -7.24 68.40
CA GLY A 640 45.76 -6.66 69.65
C GLY A 640 46.13 -7.66 70.75
N SER A 641 46.54 -7.10 71.89
CA SER A 641 47.07 -7.85 73.05
C SER A 641 46.02 -8.59 73.89
N ASP A 642 44.73 -8.40 73.62
CA ASP A 642 43.65 -9.04 74.37
C ASP A 642 43.28 -10.43 73.83
N GLY A 643 43.82 -10.81 72.67
CA GLY A 643 43.64 -12.12 72.04
C GLY A 643 42.19 -12.43 71.65
N ARG A 644 41.33 -11.40 71.53
CA ARG A 644 39.93 -11.60 71.18
C ARG A 644 39.80 -11.91 69.69
N ARG A 645 38.96 -12.90 69.39
CA ARG A 645 38.56 -13.24 68.04
C ARG A 645 37.29 -12.48 67.66
N TYR A 646 37.34 -11.80 66.53
CA TYR A 646 36.28 -11.03 65.93
C TYR A 646 35.84 -11.73 64.64
N GLN A 647 34.54 -12.03 64.52
CA GLN A 647 34.00 -12.59 63.28
C GLN A 647 33.93 -11.49 62.22
N VAL A 648 34.19 -11.83 60.95
CA VAL A 648 34.01 -10.94 59.80
C VAL A 648 32.85 -11.43 58.95
N TYR A 649 32.86 -12.71 58.57
CA TYR A 649 31.82 -13.35 57.77
C TYR A 649 31.45 -14.72 58.33
N GLU A 650 30.18 -15.09 58.23
CA GLU A 650 29.69 -16.47 58.27
C GLU A 650 28.85 -16.75 57.02
N ARG A 651 29.01 -17.92 56.41
CA ARG A 651 28.36 -18.28 55.14
C ARG A 651 27.77 -19.67 55.17
N GLU A 652 26.61 -19.83 54.53
CA GLU A 652 25.92 -21.11 54.35
C GLU A 652 25.66 -21.36 52.86
N TYR A 653 25.79 -22.62 52.45
CA TYR A 653 25.63 -23.05 51.06
C TYR A 653 24.61 -24.19 50.94
N ASP A 654 23.88 -24.26 49.83
CA ASP A 654 23.02 -25.41 49.50
C ASP A 654 23.84 -26.61 48.97
N ASP A 655 23.18 -27.74 48.71
CA ASP A 655 23.83 -28.95 48.17
C ASP A 655 24.40 -28.78 46.75
N ARG A 656 24.06 -27.69 46.05
CA ARG A 656 24.58 -27.32 44.72
C ARG A 656 25.72 -26.29 44.81
N ASN A 657 26.19 -25.94 46.01
CA ASN A 657 27.20 -24.91 46.30
C ASN A 657 26.74 -23.47 46.02
N ASN A 658 25.44 -23.20 45.97
CA ASN A 658 24.94 -21.83 45.92
C ASN A 658 25.02 -21.21 47.31
N LEU A 659 25.53 -19.97 47.43
CA LEU A 659 25.53 -19.21 48.68
C LEU A 659 24.08 -18.83 49.02
N ILE A 660 23.52 -19.39 50.10
CA ILE A 660 22.13 -19.16 50.50
C ILE A 660 22.00 -18.16 51.64
N LYS A 661 23.09 -17.92 52.39
CA LYS A 661 23.11 -16.97 53.50
C LYS A 661 24.52 -16.49 53.81
N GLU A 662 24.65 -15.21 54.10
CA GLU A 662 25.88 -14.57 54.57
C GLU A 662 25.54 -13.63 55.72
N ILE A 663 26.34 -13.68 56.78
CA ILE A 663 26.30 -12.74 57.88
C ILE A 663 27.62 -12.00 57.88
N TYR A 664 27.59 -10.69 57.62
CA TYR A 664 28.72 -9.79 57.75
C TYR A 664 28.68 -9.10 59.12
N TYR A 665 29.83 -9.01 59.76
CA TYR A 665 30.00 -8.37 61.05
C TYR A 665 30.95 -7.17 60.91
N GLU A 666 30.44 -5.97 61.18
CA GLU A 666 31.25 -4.77 61.25
C GLU A 666 31.56 -4.42 62.72
N TYR A 667 32.84 -4.33 63.04
CA TYR A 667 33.28 -4.02 64.40
C TYR A 667 33.52 -2.52 64.57
N GLY A 668 32.69 -1.88 65.40
CA GLY A 668 32.91 -0.50 65.88
C GLY A 668 33.48 -0.47 67.30
N GLU A 669 34.19 0.60 67.66
CA GLU A 669 34.82 0.80 68.98
C GLU A 669 33.82 0.78 70.17
N GLU A 670 32.53 1.01 69.93
CA GLU A 670 31.48 1.04 70.95
C GLU A 670 30.46 -0.09 70.80
N LYS A 671 30.71 -1.26 71.42
CA LYS A 671 29.77 -2.29 71.94
C LYS A 671 28.50 -2.72 71.19
N ASN A 672 28.20 -2.21 70.00
CA ASN A 672 27.14 -2.67 69.12
C ASN A 672 27.82 -3.09 67.81
N SER A 673 28.15 -4.37 67.72
CA SER A 673 28.55 -5.01 66.46
C SER A 673 27.39 -4.89 65.48
N PHE A 674 27.55 -4.07 64.44
CA PHE A 674 26.61 -4.05 63.33
C PHE A 674 26.70 -5.42 62.64
N CYS A 675 25.56 -6.06 62.40
CA CYS A 675 25.52 -7.25 61.56
C CYS A 675 24.56 -7.08 60.38
N GLU A 676 25.02 -7.42 59.19
CA GLU A 676 24.21 -7.50 58.00
C GLU A 676 24.01 -8.97 57.63
N THR A 677 22.77 -9.42 57.48
CA THR A 677 22.47 -10.77 57.01
C THR A 677 21.80 -10.69 55.64
N THR A 678 22.44 -11.30 54.65
CA THR A 678 21.91 -11.45 53.30
C THR A 678 21.46 -12.89 53.08
N VAL A 679 20.29 -13.08 52.48
CA VAL A 679 19.73 -14.39 52.12
C VAL A 679 19.43 -14.42 50.63
N TRP A 680 19.78 -15.51 49.96
CA TRP A 680 19.55 -15.72 48.53
C TRP A 680 18.62 -16.93 48.32
N LYS A 681 17.66 -16.81 47.41
CA LYS A 681 16.74 -17.89 47.01
C LYS A 681 16.91 -18.20 45.53
N TYR A 682 16.96 -19.49 45.20
CA TYR A 682 17.20 -20.00 43.86
C TYR A 682 16.06 -20.90 43.40
N ASN A 683 15.86 -21.02 42.08
CA ASN A 683 14.95 -22.02 41.51
C ASN A 683 15.55 -23.44 41.50
N GLU A 684 14.84 -24.41 40.90
CA GLU A 684 15.28 -25.81 40.79
C GLU A 684 16.49 -25.99 39.87
N GLU A 685 16.72 -25.05 38.95
CA GLU A 685 17.87 -25.01 38.03
C GLU A 685 19.10 -24.31 38.64
N GLY A 686 18.95 -23.63 39.79
CA GLY A 686 20.05 -22.92 40.46
C GLY A 686 20.20 -21.46 40.04
N VAL A 687 19.20 -20.89 39.37
CA VAL A 687 19.12 -19.48 39.00
C VAL A 687 18.60 -18.67 40.18
N LEU A 688 19.24 -17.54 40.49
CA LEU A 688 18.87 -16.65 41.59
C LEU A 688 17.53 -15.98 41.31
N LEU A 689 16.56 -16.09 42.22
CA LEU A 689 15.24 -15.46 42.10
C LEU A 689 15.08 -14.25 43.02
N GLU A 690 15.74 -14.28 44.18
CA GLU A 690 15.53 -13.28 45.22
C GLU A 690 16.76 -13.11 46.11
N LYS A 691 17.03 -11.88 46.51
CA LYS A 691 18.05 -11.52 47.50
C LYS A 691 17.43 -10.56 48.53
N GLU A 692 17.47 -10.93 49.80
CA GLU A 692 16.95 -10.11 50.90
C GLU A 692 18.09 -9.70 51.83
N VAL A 693 18.08 -8.45 52.29
CA VAL A 693 19.10 -7.92 53.23
C VAL A 693 18.43 -7.45 54.53
N SER A 694 19.00 -7.87 55.66
CA SER A 694 18.61 -7.41 57.00
C SER A 694 19.81 -6.84 57.74
N THR A 695 19.56 -5.87 58.61
CA THR A 695 20.57 -5.27 59.49
C THR A 695 20.15 -5.44 60.94
N ASP A 696 21.05 -5.93 61.80
CA ASP A 696 20.83 -6.15 63.23
C ASP A 696 19.58 -7.00 63.54
N GLY A 697 19.28 -7.96 62.67
CA GLY A 697 18.08 -8.81 62.75
C GLY A 697 16.77 -8.10 62.41
N ALA A 698 16.81 -6.80 62.08
CA ALA A 698 15.70 -6.09 61.46
C ALA A 698 15.84 -6.20 59.94
N TRP A 699 14.86 -6.87 59.30
CA TRP A 699 14.73 -6.82 57.85
C TRP A 699 14.48 -5.36 57.46
N LYS A 700 15.47 -4.72 56.84
CA LYS A 700 15.33 -3.35 56.31
C LYS A 700 14.38 -3.31 55.11
N GLY A 701 13.85 -4.47 54.72
CA GLY A 701 12.93 -4.66 53.62
C GLY A 701 13.53 -4.28 52.28
N TYR A 702 14.87 -4.18 52.21
CA TYR A 702 15.58 -4.17 50.96
C TYR A 702 15.55 -5.59 50.37
N ALA A 703 14.85 -5.74 49.26
CA ALA A 703 14.74 -7.00 48.53
C ALA A 703 15.02 -6.75 47.04
N GLU A 704 15.79 -7.64 46.44
CA GLU A 704 15.98 -7.70 44.99
C GLU A 704 15.26 -8.92 44.44
N HIS A 705 14.44 -8.75 43.40
CA HIS A 705 13.82 -9.84 42.66
C HIS A 705 14.36 -9.90 41.24
N TYR A 706 14.51 -11.11 40.70
CA TYR A 706 15.13 -11.37 39.40
C TYR A 706 14.18 -12.19 38.53
N ALA A 707 13.98 -11.77 37.28
CA ALA A 707 13.23 -12.51 36.28
C ALA A 707 14.03 -12.68 35.00
N TYR A 708 13.88 -13.85 34.37
CA TYR A 708 14.67 -14.30 33.24
C TYR A 708 13.77 -14.72 32.07
N ASP A 709 14.29 -14.62 30.85
CA ASP A 709 13.65 -15.21 29.67
C ASP A 709 13.93 -16.73 29.57
N GLU A 710 13.39 -17.39 28.55
CA GLU A 710 13.57 -18.83 28.31
C GLU A 710 15.03 -19.20 27.98
N ALA A 711 15.83 -18.26 27.48
CA ALA A 711 17.25 -18.43 27.22
C ALA A 711 18.12 -18.23 28.47
N GLY A 712 17.53 -17.80 29.59
CA GLY A 712 18.22 -17.55 30.85
C GLY A 712 18.84 -16.15 30.95
N ASN A 713 18.49 -15.21 30.06
CA ASN A 713 18.94 -13.83 30.16
C ASN A 713 18.11 -13.09 31.22
N LEU A 714 18.76 -12.25 32.04
CA LEU A 714 18.09 -11.45 33.07
C LEU A 714 17.31 -10.30 32.43
N ILE A 715 15.99 -10.43 32.29
CA ILE A 715 15.12 -9.43 31.66
C ILE A 715 14.62 -8.37 32.63
N ARG A 716 14.58 -8.66 33.93
CA ARG A 716 14.10 -7.70 34.92
C ARG A 716 14.76 -7.92 36.28
N ARG A 717 15.14 -6.82 36.92
CA ARG A 717 15.59 -6.77 38.31
C ARG A 717 14.83 -5.69 39.06
N ASP A 718 14.08 -6.09 40.07
CA ASP A 718 13.36 -5.17 40.95
C ASP A 718 14.19 -4.88 42.19
N TYR A 719 14.29 -3.61 42.57
CA TYR A 719 14.89 -3.12 43.79
C TYR A 719 13.79 -2.55 44.66
N LEU A 720 13.43 -3.26 45.73
CA LEU A 720 12.35 -2.89 46.64
C LEU A 720 12.93 -2.47 47.98
N ASP A 721 12.46 -1.35 48.52
CA ASP A 721 12.70 -0.90 49.89
C ASP A 721 11.60 -1.41 50.83
N GLY A 722 11.87 -1.38 52.14
CA GLY A 722 10.98 -1.99 53.13
C GLY A 722 9.62 -1.34 53.33
N ASP A 723 9.37 -0.20 52.68
CA ASP A 723 8.07 0.46 52.61
C ASP A 723 7.29 0.13 51.32
N GLY A 724 7.83 -0.75 50.47
CA GLY A 724 7.28 -1.13 49.17
C GLY A 724 7.57 -0.14 48.03
N SER A 725 8.30 0.95 48.31
CA SER A 725 8.85 1.80 47.26
C SER A 725 10.06 1.12 46.60
N GLY A 726 10.47 1.59 45.42
CA GLY A 726 11.54 0.94 44.68
C GLY A 726 11.57 1.30 43.21
N PHE A 727 12.47 0.66 42.48
CA PHE A 727 12.61 0.80 41.03
C PHE A 727 12.89 -0.55 40.37
N SER A 728 12.56 -0.65 39.09
CA SER A 728 12.82 -1.82 38.27
C SER A 728 13.85 -1.46 37.20
N VAL A 729 14.81 -2.35 36.94
CA VAL A 729 15.70 -2.30 35.78
C VAL A 729 15.25 -3.39 34.83
N ILE A 730 14.90 -3.03 33.60
CA ILE A 730 14.42 -3.95 32.57
C ILE A 730 15.42 -3.96 31.42
N LYS A 731 15.71 -5.15 30.89
CA LYS A 731 16.66 -5.37 29.79
C LYS A 731 16.01 -6.13 28.65
N GLU A 732 16.35 -5.73 27.43
CA GLU A 732 16.01 -6.45 26.21
C GLU A 732 17.30 -6.96 25.55
N TYR A 733 17.22 -8.12 24.93
CA TYR A 733 18.37 -8.80 24.33
C TYR A 733 18.12 -9.11 22.85
N ASP A 734 19.19 -9.20 22.07
CA ASP A 734 19.12 -9.77 20.74
C ASP A 734 19.15 -11.31 20.76
N ILE A 735 19.08 -11.92 19.57
CA ILE A 735 19.07 -13.39 19.39
C ILE A 735 20.36 -14.09 19.87
N LEU A 736 21.44 -13.34 20.10
CA LEU A 736 22.70 -13.85 20.64
C LEU A 736 22.80 -13.65 22.16
N GLY A 737 21.79 -13.08 22.80
CA GLY A 737 21.79 -12.77 24.24
C GLY A 737 22.58 -11.51 24.58
N ASN A 738 22.84 -10.61 23.61
CA ASN A 738 23.48 -9.32 23.90
C ASN A 738 22.42 -8.28 24.28
N PRO A 739 22.61 -7.49 25.36
CA PRO A 739 21.64 -6.50 25.79
C PRO A 739 21.55 -5.36 24.77
N ILE A 740 20.39 -5.14 24.15
CA ILE A 740 20.16 -4.07 23.16
C ILE A 740 19.51 -2.84 23.76
N LYS A 741 18.77 -2.99 24.87
CA LYS A 741 18.17 -1.90 25.62
C LYS A 741 18.19 -2.18 27.12
N GLU A 742 18.34 -1.12 27.91
CA GLU A 742 18.15 -1.15 29.35
C GLU A 742 17.40 0.11 29.79
N TYR A 743 16.35 -0.03 30.59
CA TYR A 743 15.65 1.12 31.16
C TYR A 743 15.31 0.95 32.63
N ARG A 744 15.31 2.08 33.33
CA ARG A 744 14.92 2.19 34.74
C ARG A 744 13.51 2.76 34.84
N ILE A 745 12.65 2.09 35.60
CA ILE A 745 11.30 2.57 35.92
C ILE A 745 11.13 2.70 37.43
N GLU A 746 10.65 3.84 37.89
CA GLU A 746 10.27 4.06 39.29
C GLU A 746 8.92 3.40 39.60
N GLY A 747 8.82 2.75 40.76
CA GLY A 747 7.68 1.95 41.18
C GLY A 747 8.03 0.46 41.23
N GLY A 748 7.86 -0.14 42.42
CA GLY A 748 8.02 -1.57 42.63
C GLY A 748 6.96 -2.40 41.87
N ALA A 749 7.15 -3.72 41.84
CA ALA A 749 6.37 -4.69 41.07
C ALA A 749 4.83 -4.62 41.21
N GLU A 750 4.30 -3.96 42.25
CA GLU A 750 2.85 -3.84 42.50
C GLU A 750 2.21 -2.53 41.98
N THR A 751 2.99 -1.56 41.50
CA THR A 751 2.47 -0.21 41.21
C THR A 751 2.96 0.37 39.88
N LEU A 752 3.14 -0.43 38.84
CA LEU A 752 3.46 0.10 37.51
C LEU A 752 2.17 0.49 36.76
N PRO A 753 1.96 1.78 36.44
CA PRO A 753 1.03 2.20 35.41
C PRO A 753 1.59 1.80 34.03
N ASP A 754 0.72 1.43 33.08
CA ASP A 754 1.11 1.13 31.70
C ASP A 754 1.78 2.33 30.96
N ASP A 755 1.80 3.52 31.57
CA ASP A 755 2.30 4.79 31.04
C ASP A 755 3.48 5.41 31.82
N ALA A 756 4.20 4.64 32.65
CA ALA A 756 5.39 5.13 33.33
C ALA A 756 6.52 5.47 32.32
N GLU A 757 6.93 6.74 32.26
CA GLU A 757 8.08 7.17 31.44
C GLU A 757 9.39 6.65 32.05
N PRO A 758 10.27 6.00 31.26
CA PRO A 758 11.54 5.50 31.77
C PRO A 758 12.44 6.65 32.20
N GLU A 759 12.98 6.58 33.42
CA GLU A 759 13.86 7.63 33.94
C GLU A 759 15.19 7.66 33.22
N LYS A 760 15.76 6.50 32.87
CA LYS A 760 17.03 6.30 32.17
C LYS A 760 16.84 5.25 31.10
N GLU A 761 17.26 5.53 29.87
CA GLU A 761 17.25 4.59 28.75
C GLU A 761 18.65 4.49 28.15
N TRP A 762 19.19 3.28 28.18
CA TRP A 762 20.42 2.89 27.50
C TRP A 762 20.05 2.07 26.27
N GLU A 763 20.69 2.38 25.14
CA GLU A 763 20.57 1.60 23.91
C GLU A 763 21.95 1.15 23.45
N TYR A 764 22.05 -0.10 23.02
CA TYR A 764 23.29 -0.71 22.55
C TYR A 764 23.12 -1.10 21.08
N GLN A 765 23.99 -0.55 20.24
CA GLN A 765 24.03 -0.87 18.81
C GLN A 765 25.26 -1.72 18.52
N TYR A 766 25.02 -2.99 18.24
CA TYR A 766 26.07 -3.94 17.90
C TYR A 766 26.32 -3.95 16.40
N ARG A 767 27.61 -4.02 16.05
CA ARG A 767 28.07 -4.37 14.72
C ARG A 767 28.63 -5.78 14.78
N TYR A 768 28.09 -6.65 13.95
CA TYR A 768 28.52 -8.04 13.85
C TYR A 768 29.40 -8.25 12.63
N LEU A 769 30.27 -9.25 12.68
CA LEU A 769 30.98 -9.77 11.53
C LEU A 769 30.74 -11.27 11.43
N LYS A 770 30.66 -11.76 10.20
CA LYS A 770 30.71 -13.19 9.92
C LYS A 770 32.18 -13.60 9.87
N LYS A 771 32.55 -14.61 10.66
CA LYS A 771 33.89 -15.20 10.57
C LYS A 771 34.04 -15.89 9.21
N GLU A 772 35.04 -15.48 8.42
CA GLU A 772 35.46 -16.24 7.25
C GLU A 772 36.18 -17.51 7.74
N GLU A 773 35.83 -18.68 7.17
CA GLU A 773 36.45 -19.98 7.51
C GLU A 773 37.90 -20.09 7.03
#